data_AF-A0A963HWC9-F1
#
_entry.id   AF-A0A963HWC9-F1
#
_cell.length_a   1.000
_cell.length_b   1.000
_cell.length_c   1.000
_cell.angle_alpha   90.00
_cell.angle_beta   90.00
_cell.angle_gamma   90.00
#
_symmetry.space_group_name_H-M   'P 1'
#
loop_
_entity.id
_entity.type
_entity.pdbx_description
1 polymer ?
#
loop_
_entity_poly.entity_id
_entity_poly.type
_entity_poly.pdbx_seq_one_letter_code
_entity_poly.pdbx_strand_id
1 'polypeptide(L)'
;MLRILHLSDLHLHIDQLRDQTIVLDALFRDIKRSVDKHGKYDFVFFTGDLILKGTYNEANKRAVVSSFLLPLIECTGISPDRLILVPGNHDVNLSSQSGLLAQARTSLASDEQVAQYLNEATTSSLATGLEGFNEIVGQIGINASIVLENNHYRAYIFRLDGMSVGIAALNSSWNATGAPSDGDYGKLRIGRKQLDEVVGAIANADIKLALVHHPIAWLTPKDSQCVQRQLHIHFDGFFHGHNHEPCAQASVGSSSMHFVSNAGCMYEHRDYFNGYCSIAYNTLDRSWLISAREYYEARQEFDIAPRFAKNGEATFTRTLNSNSGNLVTLPSDEYIDYANETFNSRLLSAHVSDVAPKKLKSLFVEPLLSKVSQRKLDAAGKNGNTDLFIPLAKILSTHRAVIFLGNRDIGKTTLLHRICQLSLELCVGDMPPFGAYINLDVAGVTRAALVEAVVSFGGGAYRKSEILPLLERGEMAVCFDNVDQSNIKQFGAVKDFCSIYPRCRYYFTMLEDVDYSLSASQVPRPSPDAEVFYFHPFGRKETRLLTQNWFCESSDECAKRVDDILSLLGRLNVPRSPFLISALLWIQEKGTQFAPVNQAEILDALIDGVMEKLSETKDRSRIDSTIKRHYLAALAEHLHGTGVKRIPVLELERFTVDYFESRGLPASTGPFLTELKGKGILLETGREVVFMFEAIRAFFLSTRLHENDELLKIALSKEHFLEFGEELDYYTGRHRDQDHVLRGALAIVGELLSDASLDFHLADFDRIRIGRAPVIDADSQRKLHSATLHPPTSDQRNAILESVDEQIRCESAADFRAYANSAIGRYLAALQVASAILRNSELVRNVALKETAYDELASGWCRILISVMELLESENDDEVLQTLDEKRRDPVVRFLEGMLPSDQPGMALYLKKLVIPNVIISLALESIGTAKLQSIVEKHNQASKSTVQRVFDCFIMADLRSPDWTQRIASLLNDFHKNRFVCELVFSKLFQISMLGRLSGHEEHKVKGVMAEALTYVIGETRGRRKAQVKGNFLTRLEKKRLSHR
;
A
#
# COMPACT_ATOMS: atom_id res chain seq x y z
N MET A 1 29.37 33.61 -23.62
CA MET A 1 28.02 33.34 -23.08
C MET A 1 27.15 32.98 -24.27
N LEU A 2 26.54 31.81 -24.27
CA LEU A 2 25.74 31.32 -25.39
C LEU A 2 24.33 31.91 -25.33
N ARG A 3 23.80 32.46 -26.42
CA ARG A 3 22.42 32.99 -26.48
C ARG A 3 21.52 32.18 -27.39
N ILE A 4 20.40 31.71 -26.85
CA ILE A 4 19.41 30.87 -27.54
C ILE A 4 18.08 31.62 -27.55
N LEU A 5 17.45 31.75 -28.72
CA LEU A 5 16.04 32.10 -28.82
C LEU A 5 15.22 30.81 -28.87
N HIS A 6 14.22 30.65 -28.01
CA HIS A 6 13.37 29.46 -27.96
C HIS A 6 11.91 29.84 -28.26
N LEU A 7 11.38 29.22 -29.31
CA LEU A 7 10.06 29.43 -29.91
C LEU A 7 9.38 28.06 -30.12
N SER A 8 8.06 28.03 -30.21
CA SER A 8 7.29 26.83 -30.57
C SER A 8 5.86 27.18 -30.95
N ASP A 9 5.13 26.25 -31.56
CA ASP A 9 3.67 26.28 -31.77
C ASP A 9 3.20 27.59 -32.46
N LEU A 10 3.42 27.67 -33.78
CA LEU A 10 3.00 28.78 -34.67
C LEU A 10 1.68 28.48 -35.41
N HIS A 11 1.41 27.22 -35.71
CA HIS A 11 0.19 26.77 -36.40
C HIS A 11 -0.10 27.54 -37.71
N LEU A 12 0.92 27.81 -38.56
CA LEU A 12 0.72 28.70 -39.70
C LEU A 12 -0.35 28.17 -40.67
N HIS A 13 -1.30 29.03 -41.04
CA HIS A 13 -2.31 28.72 -42.05
C HIS A 13 -2.68 29.96 -42.85
N ILE A 14 -2.78 29.84 -44.19
CA ILE A 14 -3.02 30.99 -45.09
C ILE A 14 -4.28 31.80 -44.73
N ASP A 15 -5.34 31.14 -44.23
CA ASP A 15 -6.59 31.80 -43.83
C ASP A 15 -6.45 32.65 -42.55
N GLN A 16 -5.50 32.30 -41.67
CA GLN A 16 -5.20 33.01 -40.42
C GLN A 16 -4.02 33.98 -40.58
N LEU A 17 -3.31 33.94 -41.71
CA LEU A 17 -2.03 34.63 -41.92
C LEU A 17 -2.12 36.14 -41.60
N ARG A 18 -3.25 36.79 -41.89
CA ARG A 18 -3.45 38.22 -41.59
C ARG A 18 -3.29 38.55 -40.10
N ASP A 19 -3.85 37.72 -39.22
CA ASP A 19 -3.79 37.93 -37.77
C ASP A 19 -2.49 37.37 -37.18
N GLN A 20 -1.95 36.29 -37.76
CA GLN A 20 -0.61 35.78 -37.47
C GLN A 20 0.48 36.84 -37.77
N THR A 21 0.40 37.55 -38.90
CA THR A 21 1.35 38.62 -39.26
C THR A 21 1.40 39.75 -38.23
N ILE A 22 0.28 40.10 -37.57
CA ILE A 22 0.27 41.16 -36.55
C ILE A 22 1.13 40.76 -35.33
N VAL A 23 1.02 39.50 -34.89
CA VAL A 23 1.83 38.94 -33.80
C VAL A 23 3.28 38.75 -34.25
N LEU A 24 3.52 38.27 -35.46
CA LEU A 24 4.87 38.09 -36.02
C LEU A 24 5.61 39.43 -36.20
N ASP A 25 4.96 40.48 -36.71
CA ASP A 25 5.55 41.82 -36.80
C ASP A 25 5.86 42.41 -35.42
N ALA A 26 5.08 42.07 -34.38
CA ALA A 26 5.42 42.40 -33.00
C ALA A 26 6.62 41.60 -32.49
N LEU A 27 6.70 40.30 -32.79
CA LEU A 27 7.79 39.40 -32.42
C LEU A 27 9.12 39.87 -33.03
N PHE A 28 9.18 40.11 -34.35
CA PHE A 28 10.42 40.52 -35.01
C PHE A 28 10.92 41.91 -34.54
N ARG A 29 10.01 42.84 -34.25
CA ARG A 29 10.36 44.13 -33.63
C ARG A 29 10.98 43.95 -32.25
N ASP A 30 10.48 43.02 -31.44
CA ASP A 30 10.98 42.81 -30.08
C ASP A 30 12.25 41.96 -29.99
N ILE A 31 12.37 40.93 -30.84
CA ILE A 31 13.64 40.23 -31.08
C ILE A 31 14.72 41.23 -31.52
N LYS A 32 14.42 42.14 -32.45
CA LYS A 32 15.38 43.15 -32.90
C LYS A 32 15.79 44.10 -31.76
N ARG A 33 14.86 44.58 -30.93
CA ARG A 33 15.18 45.33 -29.68
C ARG A 33 16.12 44.54 -28.75
N SER A 34 15.89 43.23 -28.59
CA SER A 34 16.78 42.33 -27.81
C SER A 34 18.16 42.19 -28.46
N VAL A 35 18.24 42.12 -29.79
CA VAL A 35 19.51 42.02 -30.51
C VAL A 35 20.32 43.32 -30.43
N ASP A 36 19.68 44.46 -30.66
CA ASP A 36 20.31 45.79 -30.57
C ASP A 36 20.84 46.08 -29.14
N LYS A 37 20.17 45.56 -28.10
CA LYS A 37 20.53 45.77 -26.69
C LYS A 37 21.56 44.77 -26.14
N HIS A 38 21.53 43.51 -26.59
CA HIS A 38 22.28 42.41 -25.96
C HIS A 38 23.20 41.64 -26.92
N GLY A 39 23.32 42.07 -28.18
CA GLY A 39 24.07 41.38 -29.24
C GLY A 39 23.24 40.35 -29.99
N LYS A 40 23.86 39.58 -30.90
CA LYS A 40 23.15 38.53 -31.65
C LYS A 40 22.76 37.33 -30.77
N TYR A 41 21.89 36.48 -31.30
CA TYR A 41 21.70 35.11 -30.82
C TYR A 41 22.73 34.18 -31.47
N ASP A 42 23.09 33.09 -30.77
CA ASP A 42 23.92 32.02 -31.32
C ASP A 42 23.10 30.93 -32.00
N PHE A 43 21.91 30.64 -31.46
CA PHE A 43 20.97 29.66 -32.00
C PHE A 43 19.52 30.16 -31.90
N VAL A 44 18.67 29.64 -32.78
CA VAL A 44 17.22 29.74 -32.67
C VAL A 44 16.66 28.32 -32.68
N PHE A 45 15.93 27.95 -31.63
CA PHE A 45 15.27 26.67 -31.50
C PHE A 45 13.77 26.85 -31.72
N PHE A 46 13.19 26.03 -32.60
CA PHE A 46 11.76 25.97 -32.84
C PHE A 46 11.25 24.55 -32.57
N THR A 47 10.51 24.36 -31.49
CA THR A 47 10.21 23.02 -30.93
C THR A 47 8.83 22.46 -31.33
N GLY A 48 8.38 22.72 -32.55
CA GLY A 48 7.23 22.04 -33.17
C GLY A 48 6.05 22.93 -33.55
N ASP A 49 5.14 22.33 -34.30
CA ASP A 49 3.90 22.88 -34.83
C ASP A 49 4.08 24.20 -35.59
N LEU A 50 4.91 24.09 -36.62
CA LEU A 50 5.21 25.15 -37.59
C LEU A 50 4.00 25.44 -38.49
N ILE A 51 3.19 24.41 -38.80
CA ILE A 51 2.01 24.49 -39.68
C ILE A 51 0.75 23.95 -39.00
N LEU A 52 -0.43 24.36 -39.47
CA LEU A 52 -1.68 23.74 -39.05
C LEU A 52 -1.93 22.40 -39.77
N LYS A 53 -2.00 21.29 -39.02
CA LYS A 53 -2.50 19.96 -39.44
C LYS A 53 -1.81 19.33 -40.67
N GLY A 54 -0.49 19.49 -40.79
CA GLY A 54 0.34 18.88 -41.83
C GLY A 54 0.08 19.43 -43.23
N THR A 55 -0.58 20.58 -43.33
CA THR A 55 -1.08 21.16 -44.60
C THR A 55 0.02 21.86 -45.41
N TYR A 56 1.17 21.19 -45.59
CA TYR A 56 2.34 21.60 -46.36
C TYR A 56 2.06 21.66 -47.88
N ASN A 57 1.09 22.47 -48.28
CA ASN A 57 0.87 22.89 -49.66
C ASN A 57 1.77 24.08 -50.03
N GLU A 58 1.93 24.36 -51.32
CA GLU A 58 2.84 25.40 -51.83
C GLU A 58 2.51 26.84 -51.38
N ALA A 59 1.27 27.12 -50.95
CA ALA A 59 0.91 28.42 -50.39
C ALA A 59 1.35 28.54 -48.93
N ASN A 60 1.04 27.53 -48.09
CA ASN A 60 1.45 27.51 -46.69
C ASN A 60 2.98 27.38 -46.55
N LYS A 61 3.65 26.52 -47.33
CA LYS A 61 5.13 26.44 -47.39
C LYS A 61 5.75 27.82 -47.65
N ARG A 62 5.24 28.52 -48.68
CA ARG A 62 5.74 29.85 -49.04
C ARG A 62 5.51 30.86 -47.92
N ALA A 63 4.34 30.84 -47.28
CA ALA A 63 4.03 31.72 -46.15
C ALA A 63 4.94 31.44 -44.94
N VAL A 64 5.21 30.17 -44.59
CA VAL A 64 6.19 29.79 -43.55
C VAL A 64 7.57 30.38 -43.88
N VAL A 65 8.07 30.21 -45.10
CA VAL A 65 9.39 30.73 -45.49
C VAL A 65 9.43 32.26 -45.51
N SER A 66 8.47 32.92 -46.17
CA SER A 66 8.51 34.37 -46.41
C SER A 66 8.05 35.22 -45.23
N SER A 67 7.10 34.73 -44.43
CA SER A 67 6.46 35.49 -43.36
C SER A 67 6.98 35.13 -41.96
N PHE A 68 7.65 33.99 -41.81
CA PHE A 68 8.24 33.56 -40.55
C PHE A 68 9.76 33.33 -40.63
N LEU A 69 10.21 32.32 -41.37
CA LEU A 69 11.60 31.84 -41.28
C LEU A 69 12.63 32.89 -41.74
N LEU A 70 12.42 33.54 -42.89
CA LEU A 70 13.36 34.55 -43.39
C LEU A 70 13.39 35.82 -42.51
N PRO A 71 12.25 36.44 -42.12
CA PRO A 71 12.25 37.54 -41.16
C PRO A 71 12.87 37.18 -39.79
N LEU A 72 12.66 35.95 -39.30
CA LEU A 72 13.25 35.46 -38.05
C LEU A 72 14.78 35.39 -38.12
N ILE A 73 15.33 34.85 -39.21
CA ILE A 73 16.78 34.82 -39.46
C ILE A 73 17.34 36.25 -39.56
N GLU A 74 16.66 37.15 -40.26
CA GLU A 74 17.08 38.55 -40.40
C GLU A 74 17.09 39.30 -39.05
N CYS A 75 16.01 39.23 -38.27
CA CYS A 75 15.89 40.00 -37.02
C CYS A 75 16.73 39.44 -35.86
N THR A 76 16.99 38.13 -35.82
CA THR A 76 17.93 37.52 -34.87
C THR A 76 19.39 37.71 -35.28
N GLY A 77 19.63 37.89 -36.58
CA GLY A 77 20.95 38.06 -37.17
C GLY A 77 21.79 36.79 -37.23
N ILE A 78 21.21 35.61 -37.03
CA ILE A 78 21.91 34.33 -37.16
C ILE A 78 22.26 34.01 -38.63
N SER A 79 23.13 33.02 -38.84
CA SER A 79 23.22 32.31 -40.12
C SER A 79 22.19 31.17 -40.16
N PRO A 80 21.62 30.80 -41.34
CA PRO A 80 20.50 29.84 -41.41
C PRO A 80 20.78 28.48 -40.76
N ASP A 81 22.03 28.02 -40.82
CA ASP A 81 22.55 26.81 -40.17
C ASP A 81 22.34 26.73 -38.65
N ARG A 82 22.00 27.85 -37.98
CA ARG A 82 21.75 27.95 -36.54
C ARG A 82 20.27 27.93 -36.16
N LEU A 83 19.36 27.80 -37.13
CA LEU A 83 17.93 27.62 -36.92
C LEU A 83 17.60 26.13 -36.85
N ILE A 84 17.37 25.62 -35.65
CA ILE A 84 17.11 24.19 -35.40
C ILE A 84 15.60 23.99 -35.24
N LEU A 85 14.99 23.29 -36.21
CA LEU A 85 13.58 22.91 -36.17
C LEU A 85 13.41 21.47 -35.68
N VAL A 86 12.40 21.25 -34.82
CA VAL A 86 11.83 19.94 -34.46
C VAL A 86 10.37 19.91 -34.90
N PRO A 87 9.82 18.79 -35.41
CA PRO A 87 8.40 18.71 -35.77
C PRO A 87 7.52 18.43 -34.55
N GLY A 88 6.35 19.06 -34.52
CA GLY A 88 5.28 18.74 -33.57
C GLY A 88 4.26 17.74 -34.12
N ASN A 89 3.10 17.59 -33.47
CA ASN A 89 2.03 16.69 -33.94
C ASN A 89 1.13 17.32 -35.03
N HIS A 90 0.95 18.64 -35.05
CA HIS A 90 0.32 19.35 -36.17
C HIS A 90 1.25 19.49 -37.38
N ASP A 91 2.56 19.21 -37.27
CA ASP A 91 3.44 19.08 -38.45
C ASP A 91 3.26 17.75 -39.22
N VAL A 92 2.71 16.70 -38.59
CA VAL A 92 2.56 15.38 -39.22
C VAL A 92 1.33 15.35 -40.13
N ASN A 93 1.52 15.16 -41.44
CA ASN A 93 0.43 14.83 -42.34
C ASN A 93 -0.04 13.37 -42.13
N LEU A 94 -1.02 13.20 -41.25
CA LEU A 94 -1.65 11.92 -40.91
C LEU A 94 -2.19 11.17 -42.15
N SER A 95 -2.55 11.89 -43.22
CA SER A 95 -3.18 11.34 -44.44
C SER A 95 -2.20 10.80 -45.49
N SER A 96 -0.93 11.22 -45.46
CA SER A 96 0.11 10.73 -46.38
C SER A 96 1.01 9.65 -45.77
N GLN A 97 0.78 9.26 -44.52
CA GLN A 97 1.52 8.20 -43.87
C GLN A 97 1.22 6.82 -44.45
N SER A 98 2.25 5.96 -44.50
CA SER A 98 2.11 4.55 -44.88
C SER A 98 1.12 3.78 -43.99
N GLY A 99 0.47 2.74 -44.55
CA GLY A 99 -0.45 1.89 -43.79
C GLY A 99 0.18 1.18 -42.59
N LEU A 100 1.50 0.97 -42.59
CA LEU A 100 2.26 0.42 -41.46
C LEU A 100 2.31 1.41 -40.28
N LEU A 101 2.50 2.71 -40.55
CA LEU A 101 2.44 3.77 -39.53
C LEU A 101 1.02 3.89 -38.93
N ALA A 102 0.00 3.82 -39.78
CA ALA A 102 -1.39 3.86 -39.34
C ALA A 102 -1.74 2.68 -38.40
N GLN A 103 -1.19 1.49 -38.65
CA GLN A 103 -1.30 0.35 -37.73
C GLN A 103 -0.47 0.56 -36.46
N ALA A 104 0.77 1.03 -36.59
CA ALA A 104 1.71 1.22 -35.48
C ALA A 104 1.14 2.08 -34.33
N ARG A 105 0.33 3.10 -34.65
CA ARG A 105 -0.45 3.91 -33.69
C ARG A 105 -1.33 3.10 -32.73
N THR A 106 -1.73 1.89 -33.12
CA THR A 106 -2.74 1.09 -32.42
C THR A 106 -2.25 -0.28 -31.95
N SER A 107 -1.10 -0.76 -32.44
CA SER A 107 -0.66 -2.17 -32.24
C SER A 107 0.75 -2.38 -31.67
N LEU A 108 1.60 -1.34 -31.53
CA LEU A 108 2.97 -1.51 -30.99
C LEU A 108 2.96 -1.75 -29.47
N ALA A 109 3.04 -3.00 -29.06
CA ALA A 109 3.01 -3.42 -27.66
C ALA A 109 4.40 -3.45 -26.99
N SER A 110 5.50 -3.61 -27.75
CA SER A 110 6.86 -3.77 -27.19
C SER A 110 7.91 -2.82 -27.79
N ASP A 111 9.07 -2.74 -27.14
CA ASP A 111 10.18 -1.85 -27.53
C ASP A 111 10.88 -2.38 -28.77
N GLU A 112 10.95 -3.70 -28.93
CA GLU A 112 11.54 -4.37 -30.09
C GLU A 112 10.75 -4.05 -31.36
N GLN A 113 9.41 -3.98 -31.25
CA GLN A 113 8.55 -3.54 -32.34
C GLN A 113 8.74 -2.04 -32.66
N VAL A 114 8.94 -1.18 -31.65
CA VAL A 114 9.29 0.24 -31.85
C VAL A 114 10.66 0.39 -32.50
N ALA A 115 11.65 -0.39 -32.08
CA ALA A 115 13.00 -0.36 -32.61
C ALA A 115 13.08 -0.91 -34.04
N GLN A 116 12.35 -1.98 -34.35
CA GLN A 116 12.16 -2.48 -35.71
C GLN A 116 11.49 -1.43 -36.59
N TYR A 117 10.38 -0.83 -36.13
CA TYR A 117 9.72 0.25 -36.85
C TYR A 117 10.66 1.45 -37.10
N LEU A 118 11.40 1.91 -36.08
CA LEU A 118 12.36 3.01 -36.24
C LEU A 118 13.53 2.61 -37.15
N ASN A 119 13.94 1.34 -37.20
CA ASN A 119 14.89 0.85 -38.20
C ASN A 119 14.31 0.94 -39.62
N GLU A 120 13.11 0.41 -39.85
CA GLU A 120 12.45 0.43 -41.16
C GLU A 120 12.22 1.87 -41.65
N ALA A 121 11.70 2.75 -40.79
CA ALA A 121 11.38 4.14 -41.13
C ALA A 121 12.62 5.07 -41.23
N THR A 122 13.79 4.65 -40.72
CA THR A 122 15.06 5.37 -40.95
C THR A 122 15.90 4.81 -42.11
N THR A 123 15.59 3.61 -42.60
CA THR A 123 16.38 2.95 -43.67
C THR A 123 15.63 2.74 -44.99
N SER A 124 14.31 2.91 -45.02
CA SER A 124 13.47 2.74 -46.22
C SER A 124 12.70 4.01 -46.59
N SER A 125 12.28 4.11 -47.84
CA SER A 125 11.46 5.23 -48.36
C SER A 125 9.98 5.12 -47.96
N LEU A 126 9.69 4.79 -46.69
CA LEU A 126 8.33 4.84 -46.14
C LEU A 126 7.90 6.30 -45.95
N ALA A 127 6.73 6.66 -46.46
CA ALA A 127 6.15 7.98 -46.24
C ALA A 127 5.79 8.17 -44.76
N THR A 128 6.51 9.06 -44.10
CA THR A 128 6.52 9.35 -42.65
C THR A 128 5.43 10.33 -42.22
N GLY A 129 4.84 11.06 -43.17
CA GLY A 129 3.95 12.20 -42.90
C GLY A 129 4.71 13.50 -42.62
N LEU A 130 6.04 13.46 -42.48
CA LEU A 130 6.91 14.60 -42.22
C LEU A 130 7.64 15.08 -43.47
N GLU A 131 7.29 14.59 -44.67
CA GLU A 131 7.94 14.97 -45.93
C GLU A 131 7.90 16.50 -46.14
N GLY A 132 6.75 17.13 -45.94
CA GLY A 132 6.60 18.58 -46.09
C GLY A 132 7.38 19.41 -45.07
N PHE A 133 7.53 18.91 -43.84
CA PHE A 133 8.39 19.52 -42.81
C PHE A 133 9.87 19.36 -43.18
N ASN A 134 10.29 18.16 -43.58
CA ASN A 134 11.66 17.87 -44.01
C ASN A 134 12.07 18.64 -45.27
N GLU A 135 11.15 18.90 -46.21
CA GLU A 135 11.36 19.80 -47.35
C GLU A 135 11.64 21.25 -46.91
N ILE A 136 10.96 21.75 -45.87
CA ILE A 136 11.23 23.07 -45.30
C ILE A 136 12.59 23.07 -44.59
N VAL A 137 12.91 22.05 -43.78
CA VAL A 137 14.24 21.91 -43.15
C VAL A 137 15.35 21.88 -44.21
N GLY A 138 15.18 21.13 -45.29
CA GLY A 138 16.15 21.05 -46.40
C GLY A 138 16.34 22.35 -47.19
N GLN A 139 15.39 23.30 -47.11
CA GLN A 139 15.55 24.65 -47.66
C GLN A 139 16.38 25.56 -46.74
N ILE A 140 16.48 25.26 -45.44
CA ILE A 140 17.24 26.02 -44.44
C ILE A 140 18.72 25.57 -44.45
N GLY A 141 19.39 25.76 -45.60
CA GLY A 141 20.85 25.69 -45.76
C GLY A 141 21.51 24.32 -45.49
N ILE A 142 22.03 23.67 -46.53
CA ILE A 142 22.81 22.41 -46.40
C ILE A 142 24.02 22.65 -45.49
N ASN A 143 24.08 21.93 -44.36
CA ASN A 143 24.83 22.35 -43.18
C ASN A 143 25.94 21.36 -42.79
N ALA A 144 27.20 21.83 -42.80
CA ALA A 144 28.37 21.02 -42.43
C ALA A 144 28.46 20.66 -40.92
N SER A 145 27.55 21.16 -40.08
CA SER A 145 27.45 20.80 -38.66
C SER A 145 26.54 19.60 -38.38
N ILE A 146 25.84 19.04 -39.37
CA ILE A 146 25.03 17.82 -39.20
C ILE A 146 25.97 16.62 -38.99
N VAL A 147 25.76 15.86 -37.91
CA VAL A 147 26.51 14.62 -37.60
C VAL A 147 25.64 13.36 -37.67
N LEU A 148 24.32 13.52 -37.64
CA LEU A 148 23.34 12.46 -37.86
C LEU A 148 22.08 13.07 -38.48
N GLU A 149 21.56 12.47 -39.55
CA GLU A 149 20.30 12.88 -40.16
C GLU A 149 19.55 11.68 -40.74
N ASN A 150 18.23 11.67 -40.54
CA ASN A 150 17.27 10.82 -41.23
C ASN A 150 15.91 11.54 -41.28
N ASN A 151 14.90 10.92 -41.90
CA ASN A 151 13.57 11.52 -42.08
C ASN A 151 12.80 11.78 -40.75
N HIS A 152 13.24 11.19 -39.64
CA HIS A 152 12.60 11.34 -38.33
C HIS A 152 13.33 12.29 -37.39
N TYR A 153 14.66 12.17 -37.25
CA TYR A 153 15.45 12.89 -36.25
C TYR A 153 16.84 13.29 -36.77
N ARG A 154 17.46 14.27 -36.09
CA ARG A 154 18.77 14.84 -36.47
C ARG A 154 19.64 15.09 -35.25
N ALA A 155 20.96 15.09 -35.43
CA ALA A 155 21.90 15.62 -34.46
C ALA A 155 22.99 16.47 -35.14
N TYR A 156 23.42 17.52 -34.44
CA TYR A 156 24.35 18.53 -34.91
C TYR A 156 25.51 18.71 -33.93
N ILE A 157 26.69 19.08 -34.41
CA ILE A 157 27.79 19.60 -33.59
C ILE A 157 28.28 20.91 -34.19
N PHE A 158 28.10 22.00 -33.44
CA PHE A 158 28.61 23.32 -33.76
C PHE A 158 29.90 23.62 -32.99
N ARG A 159 30.77 24.48 -33.51
CA ARG A 159 31.94 25.01 -32.80
C ARG A 159 31.82 26.51 -32.63
N LEU A 160 31.84 26.97 -31.38
CA LEU A 160 31.70 28.37 -30.98
C LEU A 160 32.82 28.72 -29.99
N ASP A 161 33.64 29.71 -30.31
CA ASP A 161 34.72 30.24 -29.45
C ASP A 161 35.65 29.18 -28.81
N GLY A 162 35.93 28.09 -29.53
CA GLY A 162 36.78 26.98 -29.09
C GLY A 162 36.04 25.86 -28.33
N MET A 163 34.74 26.02 -28.07
CA MET A 163 33.86 25.04 -27.44
C MET A 163 32.97 24.34 -28.48
N SER A 164 32.59 23.09 -28.22
CA SER A 164 31.67 22.30 -29.04
C SER A 164 30.28 22.17 -28.42
N VAL A 165 29.24 22.46 -29.20
CA VAL A 165 27.84 22.37 -28.78
C VAL A 165 27.15 21.28 -29.60
N GLY A 166 26.79 20.19 -28.93
CA GLY A 166 26.01 19.09 -29.49
C GLY A 166 24.53 19.35 -29.30
N ILE A 167 23.75 19.19 -30.37
CA ILE A 167 22.30 19.44 -30.36
C ILE A 167 21.58 18.22 -30.94
N ALA A 168 20.70 17.60 -30.17
CA ALA A 168 19.84 16.50 -30.61
C ALA A 168 18.41 17.00 -30.87
N ALA A 169 17.94 16.86 -32.10
CA ALA A 169 16.57 17.15 -32.52
C ALA A 169 15.75 15.85 -32.51
N LEU A 170 15.12 15.56 -31.37
CA LEU A 170 14.31 14.38 -31.12
C LEU A 170 12.88 14.57 -31.65
N ASN A 171 12.28 13.48 -32.12
CA ASN A 171 10.94 13.41 -32.69
C ASN A 171 10.05 12.54 -31.82
N SER A 172 9.08 13.19 -31.19
CA SER A 172 8.03 12.60 -30.34
C SER A 172 6.67 12.48 -31.02
N SER A 173 6.50 12.95 -32.27
CA SER A 173 5.19 13.09 -32.92
C SER A 173 4.89 12.00 -33.95
N TRP A 174 5.88 11.19 -34.36
CA TRP A 174 5.70 10.13 -35.35
C TRP A 174 4.55 9.15 -35.04
N ASN A 175 4.27 8.88 -33.77
CA ASN A 175 3.16 8.01 -33.32
C ASN A 175 1.91 8.77 -32.83
N ALA A 176 1.89 10.10 -32.87
CA ALA A 176 0.72 10.90 -32.48
C ALA A 176 -0.48 10.59 -33.38
N THR A 177 -1.66 10.44 -32.78
CA THR A 177 -2.91 10.14 -33.48
C THR A 177 -3.64 11.39 -33.97
N GLY A 178 -3.38 12.55 -33.38
CA GLY A 178 -4.12 13.78 -33.66
C GLY A 178 -5.56 13.75 -33.12
N ALA A 179 -5.82 12.90 -32.11
CA ALA A 179 -7.11 12.81 -31.46
C ALA A 179 -7.41 14.09 -30.65
N PRO A 180 -8.65 14.62 -30.72
CA PRO A 180 -9.03 15.83 -29.99
C PRO A 180 -9.05 15.60 -28.47
N SER A 181 -8.96 16.69 -27.70
CA SER A 181 -8.97 16.68 -26.22
C SER A 181 -7.85 15.82 -25.62
N ASP A 182 -6.61 16.15 -25.99
CA ASP A 182 -5.37 15.56 -25.46
C ASP A 182 -5.31 14.03 -25.57
N GLY A 183 -5.93 13.49 -26.62
CA GLY A 183 -6.12 12.05 -26.79
C GLY A 183 -4.81 11.24 -26.92
N ASP A 184 -3.68 11.90 -27.16
CA ASP A 184 -2.34 11.31 -27.21
C ASP A 184 -1.57 11.36 -25.86
N TYR A 185 -2.12 12.03 -24.83
CA TYR A 185 -1.46 12.18 -23.52
C TYR A 185 -1.16 10.82 -22.86
N GLY A 186 0.08 10.63 -22.42
CA GLY A 186 0.59 9.39 -21.83
C GLY A 186 0.77 8.22 -22.82
N LYS A 187 0.72 8.46 -24.13
CA LYS A 187 0.73 7.42 -25.18
C LYS A 187 1.84 7.58 -26.23
N LEU A 188 2.49 8.74 -26.28
CA LEU A 188 3.54 9.02 -27.25
C LEU A 188 4.84 8.26 -26.95
N ARG A 189 5.73 8.17 -27.95
CA ARG A 189 7.05 7.54 -27.82
C ARG A 189 8.10 8.31 -28.60
N ILE A 190 9.29 8.44 -28.02
CA ILE A 190 10.54 8.79 -28.70
C ILE A 190 11.24 7.48 -29.11
N GLY A 191 11.26 6.50 -28.21
CA GLY A 191 11.85 5.17 -28.46
C GLY A 191 13.37 5.14 -28.28
N ARG A 192 13.85 4.11 -27.56
CA ARG A 192 15.25 3.97 -27.13
C ARG A 192 16.29 4.14 -28.25
N LYS A 193 16.05 3.57 -29.45
CA LYS A 193 16.95 3.71 -30.61
C LYS A 193 17.33 5.17 -30.88
N GLN A 194 16.33 6.06 -30.84
CA GLN A 194 16.52 7.47 -31.19
C GLN A 194 17.46 8.17 -30.21
N LEU A 195 17.33 7.86 -28.91
CA LEU A 195 18.20 8.37 -27.86
C LEU A 195 19.62 7.83 -28.01
N ASP A 196 19.77 6.51 -28.15
CA ASP A 196 21.07 5.83 -28.20
C ASP A 196 21.91 6.35 -29.40
N GLU A 197 21.29 6.56 -30.57
CA GLU A 197 21.98 7.11 -31.74
C GLU A 197 22.37 8.59 -31.59
N VAL A 198 21.49 9.48 -31.11
CA VAL A 198 21.84 10.91 -30.96
C VAL A 198 22.87 11.12 -29.84
N VAL A 199 22.76 10.38 -28.72
CA VAL A 199 23.72 10.43 -27.60
C VAL A 199 25.09 9.95 -28.08
N GLY A 200 25.15 8.88 -28.87
CA GLY A 200 26.39 8.44 -29.52
C GLY A 200 26.97 9.49 -30.48
N ALA A 201 26.13 10.09 -31.32
CA ALA A 201 26.55 11.10 -32.31
C ALA A 201 27.13 12.37 -31.67
N ILE A 202 26.56 12.85 -30.55
CA ILE A 202 27.04 14.06 -29.85
C ILE A 202 27.96 13.79 -28.65
N ALA A 203 28.35 12.53 -28.39
CA ALA A 203 29.04 12.10 -27.17
C ALA A 203 30.26 12.97 -26.78
N ASN A 204 31.02 13.43 -27.77
CA ASN A 204 32.25 14.21 -27.59
C ASN A 204 32.03 15.74 -27.48
N ALA A 205 30.79 16.24 -27.46
CA ALA A 205 30.51 17.67 -27.33
C ALA A 205 30.66 18.18 -25.87
N ASP A 206 31.13 19.41 -25.69
CA ASP A 206 31.35 20.04 -24.37
C ASP A 206 30.04 20.45 -23.68
N ILE A 207 29.04 20.86 -24.47
CA ILE A 207 27.66 21.12 -24.07
C ILE A 207 26.75 20.22 -24.89
N LYS A 208 25.74 19.60 -24.27
CA LYS A 208 24.76 18.73 -24.95
C LYS A 208 23.33 19.19 -24.70
N LEU A 209 22.60 19.52 -25.77
CA LEU A 209 21.23 20.06 -25.72
C LEU A 209 20.26 19.14 -26.45
N ALA A 210 19.11 18.84 -25.83
CA ALA A 210 18.03 18.05 -26.42
C ALA A 210 16.82 18.92 -26.75
N LEU A 211 16.30 18.84 -27.97
CA LEU A 211 15.08 19.50 -28.40
C LEU A 211 14.05 18.41 -28.72
N VAL A 212 12.81 18.57 -28.28
CA VAL A 212 11.67 17.70 -28.62
C VAL A 212 10.40 18.56 -28.66
N HIS A 213 9.29 18.09 -29.23
CA HIS A 213 8.03 18.84 -29.15
C HIS A 213 7.29 18.61 -27.83
N HIS A 214 6.87 17.37 -27.55
CA HIS A 214 6.00 17.10 -26.40
C HIS A 214 6.80 16.95 -25.09
N PRO A 215 6.27 17.48 -23.95
CA PRO A 215 6.82 17.20 -22.63
C PRO A 215 6.85 15.71 -22.28
N ILE A 216 7.77 15.31 -21.39
CA ILE A 216 7.99 13.91 -20.95
C ILE A 216 6.68 13.23 -20.48
N ALA A 217 5.74 13.97 -19.88
CA ALA A 217 4.45 13.47 -19.39
C ALA A 217 3.50 12.97 -20.50
N TRP A 218 3.71 13.37 -21.76
CA TRP A 218 2.95 12.88 -22.91
C TRP A 218 3.40 11.49 -23.38
N LEU A 219 4.59 11.05 -22.97
CA LEU A 219 5.14 9.76 -23.35
C LEU A 219 4.54 8.62 -22.52
N THR A 220 4.59 7.39 -23.04
CA THR A 220 4.19 6.20 -22.25
C THR A 220 5.01 6.08 -20.95
N PRO A 221 4.45 5.49 -19.86
CA PRO A 221 5.16 5.38 -18.57
C PRO A 221 6.50 4.62 -18.60
N LYS A 222 6.77 3.82 -19.65
CA LYS A 222 8.06 3.14 -19.85
C LYS A 222 9.06 4.03 -20.61
N ASP A 223 8.60 4.65 -21.70
CA ASP A 223 9.46 5.48 -22.55
C ASP A 223 9.83 6.80 -21.85
N SER A 224 8.91 7.39 -21.07
CA SER A 224 9.19 8.55 -20.20
C SER A 224 10.31 8.29 -19.19
N GLN A 225 10.29 7.16 -18.49
CA GLN A 225 11.34 6.78 -17.53
C GLN A 225 12.71 6.60 -18.21
N CYS A 226 12.73 6.04 -19.43
CA CYS A 226 13.93 5.87 -20.24
C CYS A 226 14.48 7.22 -20.73
N VAL A 227 13.64 8.01 -21.41
CA VAL A 227 13.95 9.35 -21.92
C VAL A 227 14.46 10.26 -20.81
N GLN A 228 13.75 10.32 -19.68
CA GLN A 228 14.14 11.17 -18.55
C GLN A 228 15.51 10.78 -17.99
N ARG A 229 15.83 9.48 -17.89
CA ARG A 229 17.15 9.04 -17.44
C ARG A 229 18.25 9.43 -18.42
N GLN A 230 18.03 9.22 -19.72
CA GLN A 230 19.00 9.59 -20.76
C GLN A 230 19.26 11.11 -20.77
N LEU A 231 18.20 11.91 -20.64
CA LEU A 231 18.26 13.36 -20.49
C LEU A 231 19.12 13.77 -19.28
N HIS A 232 18.86 13.22 -18.08
CA HIS A 232 19.65 13.54 -16.88
C HIS A 232 21.12 13.12 -16.97
N ILE A 233 21.45 11.99 -17.62
CA ILE A 233 22.83 11.49 -17.70
C ILE A 233 23.64 12.24 -18.78
N HIS A 234 23.03 12.55 -19.93
CA HIS A 234 23.77 12.96 -21.12
C HIS A 234 23.55 14.41 -21.57
N PHE A 235 22.62 15.18 -21.01
CA PHE A 235 22.29 16.52 -21.50
C PHE A 235 22.37 17.61 -20.41
N ASP A 236 22.92 18.77 -20.77
CA ASP A 236 22.94 19.97 -19.93
C ASP A 236 21.61 20.75 -19.99
N GLY A 237 20.82 20.57 -21.07
CA GLY A 237 19.52 21.23 -21.23
C GLY A 237 18.58 20.54 -22.20
N PHE A 238 17.28 20.72 -21.95
CA PHE A 238 16.15 20.12 -22.67
C PHE A 238 15.09 21.20 -22.98
N PHE A 239 14.67 21.24 -24.23
CA PHE A 239 13.87 22.32 -24.80
C PHE A 239 12.64 21.70 -25.46
N HIS A 240 11.44 22.16 -25.09
CA HIS A 240 10.19 21.66 -25.65
C HIS A 240 9.10 22.74 -25.83
N GLY A 241 8.02 22.37 -26.52
CA GLY A 241 6.84 23.19 -26.75
C GLY A 241 5.57 22.50 -26.23
N HIS A 242 4.49 22.59 -27.01
CA HIS A 242 3.20 21.92 -26.86
C HIS A 242 2.36 22.34 -25.63
N ASN A 243 2.99 22.51 -24.47
CA ASN A 243 2.34 23.14 -23.32
C ASN A 243 2.23 24.65 -23.59
N HIS A 244 1.02 25.18 -23.76
CA HIS A 244 0.84 26.56 -24.22
C HIS A 244 1.39 27.63 -23.25
N GLU A 245 1.43 27.38 -21.93
CA GLU A 245 2.01 28.30 -20.94
C GLU A 245 3.53 28.09 -20.75
N PRO A 246 4.37 29.13 -20.93
CA PRO A 246 5.82 29.01 -20.80
C PRO A 246 6.22 28.74 -19.35
N CYS A 247 7.07 27.74 -19.17
CA CYS A 247 7.55 27.29 -17.88
C CYS A 247 9.02 26.91 -18.03
N ALA A 248 9.85 27.20 -17.03
CA ALA A 248 11.24 26.77 -17.02
C ALA A 248 11.65 26.35 -15.62
N GLN A 249 12.37 25.23 -15.55
CA GLN A 249 12.72 24.55 -14.31
C GLN A 249 14.12 23.97 -14.47
N ALA A 250 15.04 24.29 -13.58
CA ALA A 250 16.30 23.54 -13.48
C ALA A 250 16.11 22.38 -12.51
N SER A 251 16.25 21.15 -13.01
CA SER A 251 16.31 19.96 -12.16
C SER A 251 17.76 19.63 -11.86
N VAL A 252 18.10 19.52 -10.58
CA VAL A 252 19.49 19.31 -10.11
C VAL A 252 19.69 17.84 -9.76
N GLY A 253 20.38 17.10 -10.62
CA GLY A 253 20.96 15.81 -10.29
C GLY A 253 22.32 15.96 -9.60
N SER A 254 22.83 14.91 -8.96
CA SER A 254 24.06 14.96 -8.16
C SER A 254 25.36 15.16 -8.98
N SER A 255 25.30 15.17 -10.32
CA SER A 255 26.43 15.38 -11.23
C SER A 255 26.13 16.34 -12.40
N SER A 256 24.87 16.45 -12.83
CA SER A 256 24.35 17.31 -13.89
C SER A 256 23.23 18.22 -13.37
N MET A 257 23.20 19.48 -13.82
CA MET A 257 22.00 20.31 -13.70
C MET A 257 21.29 20.25 -15.06
N HIS A 258 20.17 19.54 -15.12
CA HIS A 258 19.39 19.37 -16.32
C HIS A 258 18.39 20.53 -16.41
N PHE A 259 18.72 21.50 -17.25
CA PHE A 259 17.88 22.67 -17.45
C PHE A 259 16.69 22.35 -18.38
N VAL A 260 15.46 22.61 -17.94
CA VAL A 260 14.23 22.43 -18.76
C VAL A 260 13.65 23.79 -19.13
N SER A 261 13.40 23.99 -20.43
CA SER A 261 12.64 25.12 -20.96
C SER A 261 11.45 24.64 -21.79
N ASN A 262 10.26 25.10 -21.44
CA ASN A 262 9.15 25.19 -22.36
C ASN A 262 9.16 26.59 -23.04
N ALA A 263 8.98 26.65 -24.36
CA ALA A 263 8.84 27.91 -25.08
C ALA A 263 7.51 28.63 -24.76
N GLY A 264 6.45 27.87 -24.48
CA GLY A 264 5.07 28.34 -24.60
C GLY A 264 4.62 28.40 -26.06
N CYS A 265 3.34 28.75 -26.29
CA CYS A 265 2.79 28.87 -27.63
C CYS A 265 3.10 30.26 -28.25
N MET A 266 3.54 30.30 -29.52
CA MET A 266 3.79 31.55 -30.25
C MET A 266 2.52 32.09 -30.91
N TYR A 267 1.65 31.22 -31.45
CA TYR A 267 0.33 31.64 -31.95
C TYR A 267 -0.76 30.55 -31.87
N GLU A 268 -1.89 30.93 -31.24
CA GLU A 268 -3.18 30.23 -31.31
C GLU A 268 -4.26 31.17 -31.88
N HIS A 269 -4.50 32.29 -31.17
CA HIS A 269 -5.30 33.43 -31.65
C HIS A 269 -4.85 34.71 -30.95
N ARG A 270 -5.23 35.91 -31.45
CA ARG A 270 -4.70 37.20 -30.95
C ARG A 270 -4.99 37.47 -29.47
N ASP A 271 -6.18 37.13 -28.99
CA ASP A 271 -6.54 37.24 -27.56
C ASP A 271 -6.01 36.09 -26.67
N TYR A 272 -5.18 35.18 -27.22
CA TYR A 272 -4.60 34.06 -26.49
C TYR A 272 -3.29 34.46 -25.77
N PHE A 273 -2.75 33.57 -24.92
CA PHE A 273 -1.36 33.69 -24.48
C PHE A 273 -0.42 33.37 -25.67
N ASN A 274 0.23 34.39 -26.22
CA ASN A 274 1.23 34.23 -27.27
C ASN A 274 2.59 34.70 -26.71
N GLY A 275 3.63 33.87 -26.74
CA GLY A 275 4.86 34.11 -25.98
C GLY A 275 6.12 33.44 -26.56
N TYR A 276 7.28 33.78 -25.97
CA TYR A 276 8.56 33.13 -26.28
C TYR A 276 9.59 33.31 -25.16
N CYS A 277 10.67 32.52 -25.21
CA CYS A 277 11.78 32.57 -24.25
C CYS A 277 13.10 33.02 -24.90
N SER A 278 13.72 34.08 -24.38
CA SER A 278 15.12 34.44 -24.68
C SER A 278 16.02 33.90 -23.58
N ILE A 279 16.96 33.01 -23.93
CA ILE A 279 17.76 32.23 -22.98
C ILE A 279 19.24 32.57 -23.17
N ALA A 280 19.99 32.70 -22.07
CA ALA A 280 21.42 32.97 -22.09
C ALA A 280 22.16 32.07 -21.08
N TYR A 281 23.09 31.25 -21.58
CA TYR A 281 23.88 30.31 -20.80
C TYR A 281 25.31 30.84 -20.59
N ASN A 282 25.70 31.02 -19.33
CA ASN A 282 27.07 31.37 -18.98
C ASN A 282 27.91 30.10 -18.82
N THR A 283 28.88 29.93 -19.70
CA THR A 283 29.74 28.74 -19.76
C THR A 283 30.75 28.64 -18.60
N LEU A 284 30.98 29.73 -17.85
CA LEU A 284 31.95 29.78 -16.74
C LEU A 284 31.39 29.22 -15.43
N ASP A 285 30.14 29.56 -15.07
CA ASP A 285 29.46 29.12 -13.84
C ASP A 285 28.33 28.10 -14.12
N ARG A 286 28.08 27.78 -15.40
CA ARG A 286 26.96 26.96 -15.90
C ARG A 286 25.58 27.48 -15.47
N SER A 287 25.43 28.81 -15.33
CA SER A 287 24.13 29.42 -15.07
C SER A 287 23.31 29.65 -16.35
N TRP A 288 21.99 29.52 -16.20
CA TRP A 288 21.00 29.81 -17.23
C TRP A 288 20.16 31.01 -16.79
N LEU A 289 20.22 32.10 -17.56
CA LEU A 289 19.30 33.23 -17.47
C LEU A 289 18.21 33.07 -18.53
N ILE A 290 16.97 33.36 -18.16
CA ILE A 290 15.82 33.34 -19.07
C ILE A 290 15.08 34.66 -18.91
N SER A 291 14.73 35.28 -20.04
CA SER A 291 13.80 36.40 -20.15
C SER A 291 12.62 35.96 -21.01
N ALA A 292 11.48 35.67 -20.38
CA ALA A 292 10.23 35.30 -21.03
C ALA A 292 9.45 36.55 -21.46
N ARG A 293 8.83 36.49 -22.63
CA ARG A 293 8.07 37.58 -23.25
C ARG A 293 6.66 37.11 -23.59
N GLU A 294 5.66 37.98 -23.39
CA GLU A 294 4.27 37.73 -23.80
C GLU A 294 3.72 38.89 -24.64
N TYR A 295 2.87 38.57 -25.61
CA TYR A 295 2.21 39.52 -26.50
C TYR A 295 1.04 40.22 -25.80
N TYR A 296 0.95 41.54 -25.95
CA TYR A 296 -0.16 42.34 -25.44
C TYR A 296 -0.98 42.89 -26.61
N GLU A 297 -2.09 42.24 -26.98
CA GLU A 297 -2.96 42.66 -28.09
C GLU A 297 -3.39 44.13 -28.00
N ALA A 298 -3.75 44.61 -26.80
CA ALA A 298 -4.11 46.02 -26.56
C ALA A 298 -2.98 47.05 -26.86
N ARG A 299 -1.73 46.59 -27.10
CA ARG A 299 -0.56 47.40 -27.48
C ARG A 299 0.09 46.96 -28.80
N GLN A 300 -0.20 45.76 -29.30
CA GLN A 300 0.43 45.12 -30.46
C GLN A 300 1.97 45.09 -30.38
N GLU A 301 2.48 44.78 -29.19
CA GLU A 301 3.89 44.53 -28.90
C GLU A 301 4.06 43.37 -27.91
N PHE A 302 5.25 42.74 -27.92
CA PHE A 302 5.68 41.85 -26.85
C PHE A 302 6.26 42.65 -25.69
N ASP A 303 6.00 42.21 -24.46
CA ASP A 303 6.58 42.77 -23.25
C ASP A 303 6.96 41.67 -22.24
N ILE A 304 7.40 42.05 -21.04
CA ILE A 304 7.76 41.09 -19.98
C ILE A 304 6.57 40.18 -19.67
N ALA A 305 6.83 38.91 -19.36
CA ALA A 305 5.81 37.94 -18.96
C ALA A 305 5.72 37.82 -17.41
N PRO A 306 4.97 38.67 -16.68
CA PRO A 306 4.77 38.57 -15.24
C PRO A 306 4.19 37.22 -14.77
N ARG A 307 3.52 36.47 -15.67
CA ARG A 307 3.03 35.11 -15.40
C ARG A 307 4.15 34.10 -15.14
N PHE A 308 5.26 34.23 -15.87
CA PHE A 308 6.43 33.35 -15.78
C PHE A 308 7.26 33.67 -14.53
N ALA A 309 7.57 34.95 -14.33
CA ALA A 309 8.26 35.47 -13.16
C ALA A 309 7.94 36.96 -12.99
N LYS A 310 8.05 37.51 -11.78
CA LYS A 310 7.64 38.89 -11.45
C LYS A 310 8.18 39.98 -12.41
N ASN A 311 9.38 39.79 -12.96
CA ASN A 311 10.03 40.71 -13.89
C ASN A 311 10.11 40.16 -15.33
N GLY A 312 9.47 39.02 -15.62
CA GLY A 312 9.70 38.21 -16.82
C GLY A 312 11.00 37.39 -16.81
N GLU A 313 11.84 37.53 -15.78
CA GLU A 313 13.19 36.92 -15.76
C GLU A 313 13.41 35.94 -14.60
N ALA A 314 14.17 34.87 -14.86
CA ALA A 314 14.58 33.85 -13.89
C ALA A 314 16.03 33.40 -14.13
N THR A 315 16.75 33.00 -13.07
CA THR A 315 18.15 32.56 -13.16
C THR A 315 18.38 31.27 -12.37
N PHE A 316 19.03 30.30 -12.99
CA PHE A 316 19.32 28.98 -12.42
C PHE A 316 20.83 28.73 -12.45
N THR A 317 21.45 28.35 -11.35
CA THR A 317 22.93 28.26 -11.22
C THR A 317 23.35 26.95 -10.55
N ARG A 318 24.46 26.35 -11.00
CA ARG A 318 25.01 25.12 -10.42
C ARG A 318 25.80 25.40 -9.13
N THR A 319 25.34 24.88 -8.00
CA THR A 319 26.13 24.83 -6.76
C THR A 319 27.24 23.78 -6.88
N LEU A 320 28.49 24.21 -7.07
CA LEU A 320 29.64 23.32 -7.22
C LEU A 320 30.15 22.80 -5.86
N ASN A 321 29.70 21.61 -5.46
CA ASN A 321 30.44 20.79 -4.49
C ASN A 321 31.61 20.07 -5.19
N SER A 322 32.76 20.75 -5.27
CA SER A 322 33.96 20.24 -5.93
C SER A 322 34.65 19.13 -5.12
N ASN A 323 34.24 17.87 -5.30
CA ASN A 323 35.04 16.67 -4.99
C ASN A 323 34.49 15.34 -5.57
N SER A 324 33.38 15.35 -6.31
CA SER A 324 32.68 14.14 -6.77
C SER A 324 33.10 13.67 -8.17
N GLY A 325 34.14 12.83 -8.27
CA GLY A 325 34.48 12.12 -9.51
C GLY A 325 33.54 10.92 -9.76
N ASN A 326 33.05 10.76 -11.01
CA ASN A 326 32.23 9.64 -11.52
C ASN A 326 31.28 8.99 -10.50
N LEU A 327 30.50 9.79 -9.77
CA LEU A 327 29.58 9.29 -8.77
C LEU A 327 28.21 8.97 -9.39
N VAL A 328 27.75 7.74 -9.12
CA VAL A 328 26.46 7.22 -9.56
C VAL A 328 25.34 8.00 -8.87
N THR A 329 24.43 8.58 -9.66
CA THR A 329 23.32 9.41 -9.18
C THR A 329 21.96 8.72 -9.30
N LEU A 330 21.85 7.69 -10.15
CA LEU A 330 20.63 6.93 -10.43
C LEU A 330 20.97 5.43 -10.55
N PRO A 331 20.05 4.52 -10.18
CA PRO A 331 20.23 3.08 -10.34
C PRO A 331 20.29 2.64 -11.80
N SER A 332 21.09 1.60 -12.07
CA SER A 332 21.19 0.91 -13.36
C SER A 332 19.95 0.07 -13.66
N ASP A 333 19.74 -0.27 -14.94
CA ASP A 333 18.70 -1.23 -15.35
C ASP A 333 18.87 -2.56 -14.61
N GLU A 334 20.10 -3.09 -14.51
CA GLU A 334 20.44 -4.31 -13.77
C GLU A 334 19.99 -4.28 -12.29
N TYR A 335 20.24 -3.17 -11.58
CA TYR A 335 19.80 -3.01 -10.18
C TYR A 335 18.27 -2.99 -10.06
N ILE A 336 17.60 -2.33 -11.01
CA ILE A 336 16.13 -2.20 -11.03
C ILE A 336 15.47 -3.53 -11.37
N ASP A 337 15.98 -4.26 -12.35
CA ASP A 337 15.43 -5.55 -12.77
C ASP A 337 15.63 -6.61 -11.68
N TYR A 338 16.82 -6.68 -11.06
CA TYR A 338 17.07 -7.57 -9.91
C TYR A 338 16.18 -7.26 -8.70
N ALA A 339 16.00 -5.97 -8.38
CA ALA A 339 15.08 -5.53 -7.33
C ALA A 339 13.62 -5.93 -7.66
N ASN A 340 13.18 -5.70 -8.90
CA ASN A 340 11.85 -6.09 -9.36
C ASN A 340 11.62 -7.61 -9.32
N GLU A 341 12.59 -8.42 -9.73
CA GLU A 341 12.52 -9.88 -9.64
C GLU A 341 12.42 -10.35 -8.17
N THR A 342 13.22 -9.75 -7.29
CA THR A 342 13.16 -9.97 -5.82
C THR A 342 11.79 -9.60 -5.22
N PHE A 343 11.13 -8.55 -5.72
CA PHE A 343 9.79 -8.16 -5.28
C PHE A 343 8.68 -9.06 -5.85
N ASN A 344 8.82 -9.52 -7.09
CA ASN A 344 7.80 -10.32 -7.79
C ASN A 344 7.80 -11.78 -7.33
N SER A 345 8.97 -12.37 -7.05
CA SER A 345 9.14 -13.73 -6.47
C SER A 345 8.62 -13.88 -5.03
N ARG A 346 8.06 -12.81 -4.45
CA ARG A 346 7.38 -12.78 -3.15
C ARG A 346 5.85 -12.76 -3.26
N LEU A 347 5.31 -12.86 -4.47
CA LEU A 347 3.87 -12.88 -4.73
C LEU A 347 3.36 -14.31 -4.94
N LEU A 348 2.25 -14.66 -4.29
CA LEU A 348 1.55 -15.93 -4.55
C LEU A 348 1.19 -16.09 -6.04
N SER A 349 0.75 -15.01 -6.70
CA SER A 349 0.41 -15.01 -8.13
C SER A 349 1.58 -15.38 -9.05
N ALA A 350 2.81 -15.00 -8.71
CA ALA A 350 3.98 -15.26 -9.54
C ALA A 350 4.20 -16.76 -9.76
N HIS A 351 4.02 -17.57 -8.70
CA HIS A 351 4.31 -18.99 -8.71
C HIS A 351 3.12 -19.87 -9.12
N VAL A 352 1.89 -19.58 -8.66
CA VAL A 352 0.80 -20.58 -8.68
C VAL A 352 -0.48 -20.14 -9.39
N SER A 353 -0.61 -18.86 -9.75
CA SER A 353 -1.74 -18.34 -10.53
C SER A 353 -1.44 -18.33 -12.03
N ASP A 354 -2.45 -18.65 -12.82
CA ASP A 354 -2.44 -18.58 -14.29
C ASP A 354 -3.11 -17.29 -14.79
N VAL A 355 -3.99 -16.69 -13.96
CA VAL A 355 -4.81 -15.53 -14.31
C VAL A 355 -4.22 -14.21 -13.76
N ALA A 356 -3.72 -14.21 -12.53
CA ALA A 356 -3.38 -12.98 -11.83
C ALA A 356 -2.03 -12.36 -12.26
N PRO A 357 -1.89 -11.03 -12.20
CA PRO A 357 -0.63 -10.35 -12.50
C PRO A 357 0.54 -10.84 -11.64
N LYS A 358 1.61 -11.26 -12.30
CA LYS A 358 2.87 -11.71 -11.69
C LYS A 358 3.84 -10.55 -11.33
N LYS A 359 3.36 -9.31 -11.39
CA LYS A 359 4.13 -8.08 -11.11
C LYS A 359 3.54 -7.31 -9.93
N LEU A 360 4.36 -6.94 -8.95
CA LEU A 360 3.94 -6.26 -7.72
C LEU A 360 3.13 -4.99 -8.02
N LYS A 361 3.64 -4.13 -8.91
CA LYS A 361 2.97 -2.88 -9.33
C LYS A 361 1.55 -3.09 -9.90
N SER A 362 1.25 -4.25 -10.45
CA SER A 362 -0.05 -4.56 -11.07
C SER A 362 -1.04 -5.23 -10.10
N LEU A 363 -0.55 -5.94 -9.07
CA LEU A 363 -1.40 -6.62 -8.09
C LEU A 363 -1.60 -5.79 -6.81
N PHE A 364 -0.63 -4.95 -6.45
CA PHE A 364 -0.60 -4.21 -5.18
C PHE A 364 -1.86 -3.38 -4.94
N VAL A 365 -2.44 -3.57 -3.76
CA VAL A 365 -3.48 -2.72 -3.18
C VAL A 365 -2.88 -2.00 -1.99
N GLU A 366 -3.08 -0.68 -1.92
CA GLU A 366 -2.56 0.13 -0.81
C GLU A 366 -3.24 -0.29 0.51
N PRO A 367 -2.48 -0.66 1.55
CA PRO A 367 -3.05 -1.08 2.81
C PRO A 367 -3.69 0.10 3.55
N LEU A 368 -4.74 -0.19 4.33
CA LEU A 368 -5.27 0.77 5.29
C LEU A 368 -4.20 1.05 6.36
N LEU A 369 -3.74 2.30 6.44
CA LEU A 369 -2.70 2.76 7.35
C LEU A 369 -3.21 3.93 8.21
N SER A 370 -3.09 3.83 9.54
CA SER A 370 -3.46 4.91 10.49
C SER A 370 -2.37 5.16 11.53
N LYS A 371 -2.43 6.26 12.28
CA LYS A 371 -1.56 6.52 13.45
C LYS A 371 -2.07 5.85 14.74
N VAL A 372 -3.10 5.01 14.63
CA VAL A 372 -3.87 4.43 15.73
C VAL A 372 -4.16 2.97 15.36
N SER A 373 -3.96 2.01 16.26
CA SER A 373 -3.93 0.57 15.93
C SER A 373 -5.29 -0.12 15.92
N GLN A 374 -5.42 -1.26 15.21
CA GLN A 374 -6.69 -1.99 15.14
C GLN A 374 -7.30 -2.33 16.51
N ARG A 375 -6.50 -2.56 17.56
CA ARG A 375 -7.02 -2.84 18.92
C ARG A 375 -7.31 -1.59 19.74
N LYS A 376 -6.70 -0.44 19.43
CA LYS A 376 -7.10 0.87 19.96
C LYS A 376 -8.48 1.18 19.43
N LEU A 377 -8.54 1.57 18.15
CA LEU A 377 -9.28 0.73 17.22
C LEU A 377 -10.71 0.38 17.70
N ASP A 378 -10.98 -0.91 17.92
CA ASP A 378 -12.29 -1.43 18.32
C ASP A 378 -12.86 -1.00 19.71
N ALA A 379 -12.23 -0.10 20.49
CA ALA A 379 -12.59 0.22 21.89
C ALA A 379 -13.39 1.52 22.13
N ALA A 380 -13.09 2.65 21.48
CA ALA A 380 -13.59 4.00 21.81
C ALA A 380 -14.56 4.53 20.75
N GLY A 381 -15.80 4.02 20.80
CA GLY A 381 -16.85 4.37 19.84
C GLY A 381 -17.15 5.87 19.72
N LYS A 382 -16.72 6.45 18.60
CA LYS A 382 -17.00 7.82 18.11
C LYS A 382 -16.38 8.99 18.89
N ASN A 383 -15.37 9.60 18.27
CA ASN A 383 -15.54 10.99 17.84
C ASN A 383 -15.09 11.12 16.38
N GLY A 384 -15.79 11.94 15.59
CA GLY A 384 -15.66 11.93 14.14
C GLY A 384 -14.48 12.75 13.63
N ASN A 385 -13.63 12.13 12.81
CA ASN A 385 -12.78 12.85 11.86
C ASN A 385 -12.60 11.98 10.59
N THR A 386 -12.71 12.58 9.40
CA THR A 386 -12.72 11.85 8.12
C THR A 386 -11.33 11.43 7.62
N ASP A 387 -10.28 11.81 8.35
CA ASP A 387 -8.86 11.63 8.00
C ASP A 387 -8.19 10.47 8.76
N LEU A 388 -8.95 9.42 9.13
CA LEU A 388 -8.43 8.32 9.96
C LEU A 388 -7.34 7.50 9.25
N PHE A 389 -7.51 7.24 7.96
CA PHE A 389 -6.53 6.53 7.13
C PHE A 389 -5.72 7.53 6.31
N ILE A 390 -4.41 7.32 6.28
CA ILE A 390 -3.42 8.26 5.74
C ILE A 390 -2.80 7.61 4.49
N PRO A 391 -3.06 8.15 3.28
CA PRO A 391 -2.51 7.58 2.06
C PRO A 391 -0.98 7.50 2.09
N LEU A 392 -0.43 6.44 1.54
CA LEU A 392 1.01 6.14 1.55
C LEU A 392 1.83 7.32 1.01
N ALA A 393 1.38 7.98 -0.06
CA ALA A 393 2.03 9.18 -0.59
C ALA A 393 2.18 10.31 0.45
N LYS A 394 1.19 10.52 1.32
CA LYS A 394 1.20 11.51 2.41
C LYS A 394 2.19 11.08 3.52
N ILE A 395 2.36 9.78 3.75
CA ILE A 395 3.36 9.24 4.69
C ILE A 395 4.79 9.43 4.14
N LEU A 396 5.03 9.04 2.87
CA LEU A 396 6.34 9.18 2.21
C LEU A 396 6.78 10.64 2.07
N SER A 397 5.83 11.59 1.99
CA SER A 397 6.09 13.03 1.97
C SER A 397 6.50 13.65 3.32
N THR A 398 6.61 12.88 4.41
CA THR A 398 7.00 13.43 5.74
C THR A 398 8.50 13.64 5.93
N HIS A 399 9.35 13.05 5.07
CA HIS A 399 10.82 13.03 5.16
C HIS A 399 11.41 12.43 6.46
N ARG A 400 10.57 11.90 7.35
CA ARG A 400 10.99 11.23 8.59
C ARG A 400 11.21 9.74 8.37
N ALA A 401 11.89 9.12 9.31
CA ALA A 401 11.82 7.67 9.48
C ALA A 401 10.37 7.22 9.79
N VAL A 402 9.99 6.01 9.37
CA VAL A 402 8.63 5.48 9.51
C VAL A 402 8.66 4.04 10.01
N ILE A 403 7.87 3.72 11.02
CA ILE A 403 7.68 2.36 11.55
C ILE A 403 6.26 1.91 11.21
N PHE A 404 6.13 0.85 10.43
CA PHE A 404 4.87 0.19 10.14
C PHE A 404 4.66 -1.02 11.06
N LEU A 405 3.58 -1.00 11.81
CA LEU A 405 3.20 -2.08 12.73
C LEU A 405 2.03 -2.87 12.17
N GLY A 406 1.97 -4.16 12.49
CA GLY A 406 0.79 -4.96 12.22
C GLY A 406 0.93 -6.41 12.62
N ASN A 407 -0.21 -7.10 12.74
CA ASN A 407 -0.29 -8.55 12.98
C ASN A 407 0.43 -9.39 11.89
N ARG A 408 0.46 -10.72 12.06
CA ARG A 408 0.99 -11.66 11.05
C ARG A 408 0.20 -11.53 9.73
N ASP A 409 0.88 -11.80 8.62
CA ASP A 409 0.34 -11.88 7.24
C ASP A 409 -0.44 -10.67 6.68
N ILE A 410 -0.40 -9.52 7.37
CA ILE A 410 -1.15 -8.30 7.02
C ILE A 410 -0.55 -7.50 5.84
N GLY A 411 0.54 -7.98 5.22
CA GLY A 411 1.17 -7.35 4.04
C GLY A 411 2.39 -6.44 4.32
N LYS A 412 2.97 -6.48 5.52
CA LYS A 412 4.13 -5.64 5.94
C LYS A 412 5.30 -5.65 4.95
N THR A 413 5.83 -6.84 4.67
CA THR A 413 6.92 -7.07 3.69
C THR A 413 6.57 -6.54 2.30
N THR A 414 5.33 -6.76 1.85
CA THR A 414 4.83 -6.33 0.53
C THR A 414 4.78 -4.80 0.40
N LEU A 415 4.46 -4.09 1.48
CA LEU A 415 4.53 -2.62 1.52
C LEU A 415 5.99 -2.14 1.42
N LEU A 416 6.92 -2.73 2.18
CA LEU A 416 8.34 -2.36 2.07
C LEU A 416 8.90 -2.60 0.67
N HIS A 417 8.55 -3.72 0.02
CA HIS A 417 8.90 -3.96 -1.39
C HIS A 417 8.31 -2.87 -2.30
N ARG A 418 7.05 -2.46 -2.11
CA ARG A 418 6.47 -1.38 -2.92
C ARG A 418 7.15 -0.03 -2.65
N ILE A 419 7.54 0.28 -1.41
CA ILE A 419 8.27 1.52 -1.07
C ILE A 419 9.67 1.53 -1.72
N CYS A 420 10.40 0.40 -1.70
CA CYS A 420 11.65 0.28 -2.46
C CYS A 420 11.39 0.46 -3.98
N GLN A 421 10.37 -0.20 -4.54
CA GLN A 421 10.03 -0.09 -5.95
C GLN A 421 9.65 1.35 -6.35
N LEU A 422 8.91 2.08 -5.51
CA LEU A 422 8.60 3.50 -5.70
C LEU A 422 9.85 4.39 -5.65
N SER A 423 10.90 4.00 -4.93
CA SER A 423 12.19 4.71 -4.91
C SER A 423 12.98 4.55 -6.22
N LEU A 424 12.70 3.48 -6.98
CA LEU A 424 13.30 3.18 -8.29
C LEU A 424 12.45 3.71 -9.47
N GLU A 425 11.18 4.05 -9.21
CA GLU A 425 10.29 4.73 -10.15
C GLU A 425 10.57 6.23 -10.12
N LEU A 426 11.28 6.73 -11.14
CA LEU A 426 11.54 8.17 -11.30
C LEU A 426 10.23 8.96 -11.27
N CYS A 427 10.26 10.14 -10.63
CA CYS A 427 9.13 11.06 -10.41
C CYS A 427 8.08 10.67 -9.33
N VAL A 428 8.27 9.64 -8.50
CA VAL A 428 7.38 9.43 -7.32
C VAL A 428 7.75 10.37 -6.17
N GLY A 429 7.39 11.64 -6.32
CA GLY A 429 7.65 12.69 -5.32
C GLY A 429 9.15 12.88 -5.06
N ASP A 430 9.49 13.29 -3.83
CA ASP A 430 10.85 13.71 -3.45
C ASP A 430 11.75 12.55 -2.98
N MET A 431 11.43 11.31 -3.38
CA MET A 431 12.05 10.08 -2.87
C MET A 431 13.52 9.92 -3.34
N PRO A 432 14.40 9.27 -2.53
CA PRO A 432 15.78 9.02 -2.93
C PRO A 432 15.82 8.00 -4.09
N PRO A 433 16.74 8.15 -5.06
CA PRO A 433 16.73 7.35 -6.29
C PRO A 433 17.09 5.87 -6.10
N PHE A 434 17.58 5.45 -4.92
CA PHE A 434 17.84 4.06 -4.60
C PHE A 434 16.92 3.58 -3.48
N GLY A 435 16.28 2.43 -3.66
CA GLY A 435 15.59 1.69 -2.59
C GLY A 435 16.32 0.39 -2.29
N ALA A 436 16.59 0.09 -1.01
CA ALA A 436 17.22 -1.15 -0.57
C ALA A 436 16.40 -1.86 0.52
N TYR A 437 16.13 -3.15 0.34
CA TYR A 437 15.36 -3.98 1.27
C TYR A 437 16.27 -4.94 2.06
N ILE A 438 16.02 -5.06 3.37
CA ILE A 438 16.76 -5.90 4.31
C ILE A 438 15.77 -6.69 5.16
N ASN A 439 15.73 -8.01 5.05
CA ASN A 439 15.01 -8.87 6.01
C ASN A 439 15.91 -9.18 7.21
N LEU A 440 15.54 -8.70 8.40
CA LEU A 440 16.33 -8.89 9.61
C LEU A 440 16.21 -10.29 10.24
N ASP A 441 15.25 -11.11 9.80
CA ASP A 441 15.22 -12.55 10.10
C ASP A 441 16.31 -13.33 9.35
N VAL A 442 16.91 -12.74 8.29
CA VAL A 442 17.95 -13.35 7.45
C VAL A 442 19.31 -12.64 7.60
N ALA A 443 19.31 -11.32 7.79
CA ALA A 443 20.53 -10.54 7.98
C ALA A 443 21.29 -10.89 9.27
N GLY A 444 22.57 -10.52 9.32
CA GLY A 444 23.40 -10.65 10.51
C GLY A 444 23.19 -9.50 11.50
N VAL A 445 23.25 -9.79 12.80
CA VAL A 445 23.02 -8.83 13.91
C VAL A 445 24.17 -7.84 14.16
N THR A 446 24.82 -7.34 13.11
CA THR A 446 25.93 -6.37 13.19
C THR A 446 25.84 -5.33 12.08
N ARG A 447 26.28 -4.09 12.35
CA ARG A 447 26.35 -3.02 11.34
C ARG A 447 27.06 -3.45 10.05
N ALA A 448 28.12 -4.26 10.16
CA ALA A 448 28.87 -4.75 9.00
C ALA A 448 28.01 -5.67 8.11
N ALA A 449 27.19 -6.53 8.71
CA ALA A 449 26.25 -7.40 8.00
C ALA A 449 25.03 -6.65 7.46
N LEU A 450 24.57 -5.57 8.11
CA LEU A 450 23.52 -4.70 7.56
C LEU A 450 24.00 -3.94 6.31
N VAL A 451 25.24 -3.43 6.30
CA VAL A 451 25.84 -2.86 5.08
C VAL A 451 26.00 -3.93 4.00
N GLU A 452 26.40 -5.15 4.36
CA GLU A 452 26.50 -6.26 3.40
C GLU A 452 25.12 -6.63 2.81
N ALA A 453 24.05 -6.57 3.62
CA ALA A 453 22.69 -6.76 3.14
C ALA A 453 22.30 -5.73 2.06
N VAL A 454 22.56 -4.44 2.28
CA VAL A 454 22.33 -3.37 1.28
C VAL A 454 23.10 -3.64 -0.02
N VAL A 455 24.36 -4.09 0.06
CA VAL A 455 25.16 -4.43 -1.13
C VAL A 455 24.59 -5.65 -1.85
N SER A 456 24.24 -6.71 -1.11
CA SER A 456 23.69 -7.96 -1.67
C SER A 456 22.31 -7.77 -2.31
N PHE A 457 21.50 -6.83 -1.81
CA PHE A 457 20.20 -6.49 -2.39
C PHE A 457 20.31 -5.95 -3.83
N GLY A 458 21.45 -5.36 -4.20
CA GLY A 458 21.70 -4.88 -5.57
C GLY A 458 22.14 -5.93 -6.58
N GLY A 459 22.04 -7.23 -6.27
CA GLY A 459 22.40 -8.33 -7.17
C GLY A 459 23.90 -8.46 -7.54
N GLY A 460 24.74 -7.52 -7.07
CA GLY A 460 26.14 -7.37 -7.50
C GLY A 460 26.39 -6.18 -8.44
N ALA A 461 25.34 -5.47 -8.88
CA ALA A 461 25.43 -4.33 -9.80
C ALA A 461 26.25 -3.14 -9.27
N TYR A 462 26.45 -3.06 -7.95
CA TYR A 462 27.32 -2.07 -7.30
C TYR A 462 28.18 -2.71 -6.22
N ARG A 463 29.44 -2.24 -6.11
CA ARG A 463 30.36 -2.66 -5.05
C ARG A 463 30.10 -1.88 -3.77
N LYS A 464 30.58 -2.44 -2.66
CA LYS A 464 30.54 -1.80 -1.33
C LYS A 464 31.14 -0.38 -1.30
N SER A 465 32.16 -0.13 -2.13
CA SER A 465 32.79 1.20 -2.32
C SER A 465 31.90 2.24 -3.02
N GLU A 466 30.85 1.81 -3.72
CA GLU A 466 29.91 2.66 -4.46
C GLU A 466 28.62 2.87 -3.65
N ILE A 467 28.19 1.82 -2.92
CA ILE A 467 27.04 1.87 -1.99
C ILE A 467 27.31 2.75 -0.76
N LEU A 468 28.50 2.69 -0.16
CA LEU A 468 28.81 3.49 1.05
C LEU A 468 28.64 5.02 0.82
N PRO A 469 29.17 5.63 -0.26
CA PRO A 469 28.92 7.03 -0.56
C PRO A 469 27.44 7.40 -0.79
N LEU A 470 26.59 6.49 -1.28
CA LEU A 470 25.14 6.73 -1.44
C LEU A 470 24.47 6.86 -0.06
N LEU A 471 24.82 5.99 0.88
CA LEU A 471 24.36 6.06 2.27
C LEU A 471 24.81 7.35 2.98
N GLU A 472 26.08 7.74 2.81
CA GLU A 472 26.65 8.96 3.41
C GLU A 472 26.02 10.27 2.88
N ARG A 473 25.56 10.27 1.62
CA ARG A 473 24.83 11.41 1.03
C ARG A 473 23.34 11.42 1.39
N GLY A 474 22.74 10.27 1.68
CA GLY A 474 21.30 10.12 1.88
C GLY A 474 20.51 9.79 0.61
N GLU A 475 21.18 9.36 -0.46
CA GLU A 475 20.55 9.02 -1.76
C GLU A 475 19.84 7.66 -1.74
N MET A 476 19.66 7.04 -0.56
CA MET A 476 18.99 5.76 -0.38
C MET A 476 17.80 5.83 0.58
N ALA A 477 16.71 5.17 0.19
CA ALA A 477 15.66 4.68 1.07
C ALA A 477 16.02 3.25 1.52
N VAL A 478 16.08 3.01 2.84
CA VAL A 478 16.43 1.71 3.41
C VAL A 478 15.24 1.14 4.19
N CYS A 479 14.76 -0.02 3.74
CA CYS A 479 13.61 -0.73 4.26
C CYS A 479 14.05 -1.95 5.07
N PHE A 480 13.84 -1.92 6.39
CA PHE A 480 14.15 -2.99 7.33
C PHE A 480 12.88 -3.79 7.68
N ASP A 481 12.76 -5.02 7.21
CA ASP A 481 11.65 -5.92 7.55
C ASP A 481 11.98 -6.76 8.79
N ASN A 482 10.96 -7.00 9.63
CA ASN A 482 11.02 -7.85 10.83
C ASN A 482 12.04 -7.36 11.87
N VAL A 483 11.96 -6.06 12.23
CA VAL A 483 12.69 -5.53 13.39
C VAL A 483 12.11 -6.14 14.68
N ASP A 484 12.95 -6.86 15.42
CA ASP A 484 12.64 -7.36 16.76
C ASP A 484 13.46 -6.60 17.83
N GLN A 485 12.77 -6.19 18.89
CA GLN A 485 13.37 -5.57 20.07
C GLN A 485 13.89 -6.59 21.11
N SER A 486 13.39 -7.83 21.11
CA SER A 486 13.84 -8.87 22.06
C SER A 486 15.29 -9.26 21.73
N ASN A 487 15.61 -9.30 20.44
CA ASN A 487 16.95 -9.40 19.89
C ASN A 487 17.68 -8.05 20.01
N ILE A 488 18.10 -7.70 21.24
CA ILE A 488 18.85 -6.48 21.58
C ILE A 488 20.04 -6.23 20.63
N LYS A 489 20.70 -7.29 20.13
CA LYS A 489 21.81 -7.19 19.17
C LYS A 489 21.35 -6.72 17.79
N GLN A 490 20.27 -7.30 17.26
CA GLN A 490 19.65 -6.88 15.99
C GLN A 490 19.18 -5.43 16.08
N PHE A 491 18.40 -5.10 17.11
CA PHE A 491 17.87 -3.75 17.33
C PHE A 491 18.99 -2.70 17.48
N GLY A 492 20.03 -3.02 18.26
CA GLY A 492 21.21 -2.18 18.43
C GLY A 492 21.94 -1.92 17.11
N ALA A 493 22.17 -2.96 16.30
CA ALA A 493 22.83 -2.83 15.00
C ALA A 493 22.06 -1.94 14.01
N VAL A 494 20.72 -2.01 14.01
CA VAL A 494 19.86 -1.13 13.19
C VAL A 494 19.93 0.32 13.68
N LYS A 495 19.85 0.54 15.00
CA LYS A 495 20.00 1.89 15.59
C LYS A 495 21.37 2.51 15.28
N ASP A 496 22.43 1.74 15.37
CA ASP A 496 23.79 2.18 15.01
C ASP A 496 23.89 2.54 13.52
N PHE A 497 23.24 1.76 12.64
CA PHE A 497 23.18 2.04 11.21
C PHE A 497 22.47 3.38 10.92
N CYS A 498 21.30 3.60 11.52
CA CYS A 498 20.56 4.86 11.40
C CYS A 498 21.33 6.08 11.95
N SER A 499 22.08 5.87 13.04
CA SER A 499 22.90 6.92 13.66
C SER A 499 24.12 7.32 12.82
N ILE A 500 24.58 6.44 11.92
CA ILE A 500 25.77 6.65 11.08
C ILE A 500 25.42 7.23 9.70
N TYR A 501 24.25 6.89 9.15
CA TYR A 501 23.77 7.43 7.86
C TYR A 501 22.47 8.24 7.99
N PRO A 502 22.38 9.25 8.91
CA PRO A 502 21.14 9.94 9.28
C PRO A 502 20.52 10.84 8.19
N ARG A 503 20.99 10.74 6.95
CA ARG A 503 20.43 11.40 5.75
C ARG A 503 19.59 10.46 4.88
N CYS A 504 19.72 9.14 5.06
CA CYS A 504 18.88 8.17 4.38
C CYS A 504 17.42 8.26 4.86
N ARG A 505 16.46 7.91 3.99
CA ARG A 505 15.09 7.65 4.44
C ARG A 505 15.01 6.24 5.00
N TYR A 506 14.29 6.07 6.11
CA TYR A 506 14.18 4.79 6.81
C TYR A 506 12.74 4.33 6.95
N TYR A 507 12.50 3.08 6.57
CA TYR A 507 11.22 2.40 6.72
C TYR A 507 11.44 1.10 7.48
N PHE A 508 10.69 0.87 8.54
CA PHE A 508 10.79 -0.32 9.40
C PHE A 508 9.46 -1.07 9.40
N THR A 509 9.49 -2.39 9.57
CA THR A 509 8.31 -3.14 10.03
C THR A 509 8.58 -3.84 11.36
N MET A 510 7.53 -3.97 12.18
CA MET A 510 7.55 -4.82 13.37
C MET A 510 6.23 -5.60 13.48
N LEU A 511 6.24 -6.68 14.27
CA LEU A 511 5.00 -7.35 14.69
C LEU A 511 4.24 -6.47 15.71
N GLU A 512 2.92 -6.39 15.57
CA GLU A 512 2.05 -5.62 16.49
C GLU A 512 1.79 -6.37 17.81
N ASP A 513 2.61 -6.06 18.80
CA ASP A 513 2.32 -6.34 20.21
C ASP A 513 1.06 -5.60 20.69
N VAL A 514 0.42 -6.09 21.74
CA VAL A 514 -0.66 -5.39 22.48
C VAL A 514 -0.14 -4.05 23.00
N ASP A 515 1.11 -3.99 23.48
CA ASP A 515 1.77 -2.73 23.86
C ASP A 515 1.74 -1.68 22.76
N TYR A 516 2.20 -2.08 21.57
CA TYR A 516 2.30 -1.19 20.44
C TYR A 516 0.92 -0.77 19.97
N SER A 517 -0.03 -1.70 20.02
CA SER A 517 -1.42 -1.42 19.74
C SER A 517 -1.88 -0.23 20.57
N LEU A 518 -1.71 -0.34 21.89
CA LEU A 518 -2.24 0.60 22.87
C LEU A 518 -1.47 1.92 22.97
N SER A 519 -0.17 1.99 22.60
CA SER A 519 0.50 3.28 22.40
C SER A 519 1.71 3.30 21.45
N ALA A 520 1.66 4.25 20.50
CA ALA A 520 2.77 4.68 19.64
C ALA A 520 3.97 5.29 20.41
N SER A 521 3.83 5.56 21.71
CA SER A 521 4.94 5.97 22.58
C SER A 521 5.75 4.78 23.12
N GLN A 522 5.16 3.59 23.22
CA GLN A 522 5.85 2.37 23.69
C GLN A 522 6.61 1.63 22.58
N VAL A 523 6.39 2.03 21.32
CA VAL A 523 7.06 1.47 20.14
C VAL A 523 8.54 1.86 20.16
N PRO A 524 9.48 0.90 20.28
CA PRO A 524 10.90 1.19 20.36
C PRO A 524 11.39 1.67 18.99
N ARG A 525 12.03 2.84 18.94
CA ARG A 525 12.36 3.51 17.68
C ARG A 525 13.86 3.35 17.34
N PRO A 526 14.22 2.73 16.20
CA PRO A 526 15.62 2.66 15.77
C PRO A 526 16.17 4.03 15.36
N SER A 527 15.32 4.94 14.85
CA SER A 527 15.64 6.34 14.62
C SER A 527 14.78 7.25 15.52
N PRO A 528 15.33 8.30 16.18
CA PRO A 528 14.58 9.09 17.17
C PRO A 528 13.36 9.84 16.63
N ASP A 529 13.40 10.23 15.35
CA ASP A 529 12.36 10.98 14.64
C ASP A 529 11.20 10.12 14.16
N ALA A 530 11.31 8.78 14.27
CA ALA A 530 10.45 7.87 13.55
C ALA A 530 8.97 7.98 13.93
N GLU A 531 8.12 8.14 12.91
CA GLU A 531 6.66 8.15 13.07
C GLU A 531 6.08 6.73 12.95
N VAL A 532 5.07 6.43 13.77
CA VAL A 532 4.44 5.12 13.85
C VAL A 532 3.13 5.11 13.07
N PHE A 533 2.94 4.11 12.24
CA PHE A 533 1.69 3.82 11.55
C PHE A 533 1.34 2.33 11.70
N TYR A 534 0.05 2.02 11.73
CA TYR A 534 -0.49 0.69 11.92
C TYR A 534 -1.20 0.22 10.66
N PHE A 535 -0.97 -1.03 10.28
CA PHE A 535 -1.76 -1.77 9.32
C PHE A 535 -3.11 -2.15 9.93
N HIS A 536 -4.11 -2.26 9.06
CA HIS A 536 -5.43 -2.76 9.43
C HIS A 536 -5.89 -3.91 8.52
N PRO A 537 -6.80 -4.78 9.00
CA PRO A 537 -7.46 -5.79 8.16
C PRO A 537 -8.13 -5.14 6.95
N PHE A 538 -8.08 -5.81 5.80
CA PHE A 538 -8.64 -5.30 4.55
C PHE A 538 -10.16 -5.08 4.68
N GLY A 539 -10.61 -3.90 4.28
CA GLY A 539 -12.01 -3.58 4.12
C GLY A 539 -12.57 -4.18 2.83
N ARG A 540 -13.87 -3.94 2.59
CA ARG A 540 -14.55 -4.42 1.38
C ARG A 540 -14.02 -3.76 0.10
N LYS A 541 -13.60 -2.49 0.19
CA LYS A 541 -12.95 -1.73 -0.89
C LYS A 541 -11.61 -2.35 -1.28
N GLU A 542 -10.73 -2.64 -0.32
CA GLU A 542 -9.39 -3.20 -0.57
C GLU A 542 -9.50 -4.65 -1.06
N THR A 543 -10.43 -5.42 -0.50
CA THR A 543 -10.79 -6.76 -1.00
C THR A 543 -11.28 -6.70 -2.45
N ARG A 544 -12.15 -5.74 -2.79
CA ARG A 544 -12.63 -5.52 -4.18
C ARG A 544 -11.49 -5.13 -5.12
N LEU A 545 -10.62 -4.20 -4.73
CA LEU A 545 -9.47 -3.80 -5.55
C LEU A 545 -8.54 -4.99 -5.82
N LEU A 546 -8.30 -5.86 -4.83
CA LEU A 546 -7.47 -7.04 -5.01
C LEU A 546 -8.15 -8.06 -5.95
N THR A 547 -9.46 -8.30 -5.81
CA THR A 547 -10.24 -9.15 -6.74
C THR A 547 -10.23 -8.60 -8.17
N GLN A 548 -10.35 -7.28 -8.34
CA GLN A 548 -10.29 -6.63 -9.66
C GLN A 548 -8.90 -6.77 -10.30
N ASN A 549 -7.84 -6.52 -9.53
CA ASN A 549 -6.45 -6.74 -9.96
C ASN A 549 -6.16 -8.22 -10.28
N TRP A 550 -6.85 -9.17 -9.62
CA TRP A 550 -6.64 -10.62 -9.82
C TRP A 550 -7.33 -11.15 -11.08
N PHE A 551 -8.58 -10.77 -11.34
CA PHE A 551 -9.42 -11.39 -12.37
C PHE A 551 -9.79 -10.51 -13.57
N CYS A 552 -9.65 -9.17 -13.48
CA CYS A 552 -10.09 -8.23 -14.52
C CYS A 552 -11.57 -8.36 -14.95
N GLU A 553 -12.43 -8.85 -14.04
CA GLU A 553 -13.85 -9.15 -14.27
C GLU A 553 -14.80 -7.93 -14.26
N SER A 554 -16.06 -8.17 -14.63
CA SER A 554 -17.14 -7.19 -14.52
C SER A 554 -17.42 -6.77 -13.07
N SER A 555 -18.08 -5.62 -12.89
CA SER A 555 -18.41 -5.07 -11.57
C SER A 555 -19.20 -6.04 -10.69
N ASP A 556 -20.15 -6.76 -11.30
CA ASP A 556 -21.20 -7.49 -10.59
C ASP A 556 -20.71 -8.89 -10.18
N GLU A 557 -19.91 -9.53 -11.05
CA GLU A 557 -19.21 -10.78 -10.75
C GLU A 557 -18.16 -10.57 -9.65
N CYS A 558 -17.37 -9.48 -9.78
CA CYS A 558 -16.42 -9.09 -8.75
C CYS A 558 -17.11 -8.80 -7.40
N ALA A 559 -18.23 -8.08 -7.40
CA ALA A 559 -18.98 -7.77 -6.17
C ALA A 559 -19.49 -9.05 -5.48
N LYS A 560 -19.94 -10.04 -6.26
CA LYS A 560 -20.35 -11.35 -5.74
C LYS A 560 -19.18 -12.10 -5.10
N ARG A 561 -18.04 -12.23 -5.78
CA ARG A 561 -16.83 -12.89 -5.22
C ARG A 561 -16.38 -12.27 -3.91
N VAL A 562 -16.44 -10.93 -3.81
CA VAL A 562 -16.08 -10.19 -2.59
C VAL A 562 -17.03 -10.49 -1.44
N ASP A 563 -18.35 -10.54 -1.67
CA ASP A 563 -19.32 -10.91 -0.62
C ASP A 563 -19.16 -12.39 -0.20
N ASP A 564 -18.90 -13.31 -1.14
CA ASP A 564 -18.62 -14.72 -0.86
C ASP A 564 -17.36 -14.89 0.01
N ILE A 565 -16.26 -14.19 -0.32
CA ILE A 565 -14.99 -14.22 0.43
C ILE A 565 -15.16 -13.62 1.83
N LEU A 566 -15.75 -12.43 1.95
CA LEU A 566 -15.91 -11.75 3.25
C LEU A 566 -16.90 -12.50 4.15
N SER A 567 -17.97 -13.08 3.58
CA SER A 567 -18.89 -13.93 4.33
C SER A 567 -18.22 -15.24 4.78
N LEU A 568 -17.27 -15.79 4.02
CA LEU A 568 -16.51 -16.97 4.43
C LEU A 568 -15.54 -16.65 5.56
N LEU A 569 -14.70 -15.62 5.42
CA LEU A 569 -13.75 -15.18 6.45
C LEU A 569 -14.48 -14.85 7.77
N GLY A 570 -15.61 -14.14 7.69
CA GLY A 570 -16.45 -13.83 8.85
C GLY A 570 -17.12 -15.04 9.49
N ARG A 571 -17.56 -16.04 8.72
CA ARG A 571 -18.11 -17.31 9.24
C ARG A 571 -17.05 -18.15 9.96
N LEU A 572 -15.80 -18.07 9.49
CA LEU A 572 -14.65 -18.77 10.04
C LEU A 572 -14.01 -18.05 11.23
N ASN A 573 -14.35 -16.78 11.45
CA ASN A 573 -13.75 -15.91 12.45
C ASN A 573 -12.22 -15.77 12.31
N VAL A 574 -11.74 -15.68 11.06
CA VAL A 574 -10.31 -15.57 10.71
C VAL A 574 -9.96 -14.15 10.24
N PRO A 575 -8.70 -13.71 10.35
CA PRO A 575 -8.31 -12.35 9.95
C PRO A 575 -8.59 -12.04 8.48
N ARG A 576 -9.06 -10.82 8.18
CA ARG A 576 -9.14 -10.30 6.80
C ARG A 576 -7.76 -9.87 6.30
N SER A 577 -6.80 -10.80 6.24
CA SER A 577 -5.43 -10.54 5.79
C SER A 577 -5.32 -10.61 4.25
N PRO A 578 -4.42 -9.84 3.61
CA PRO A 578 -4.19 -9.94 2.17
C PRO A 578 -3.76 -11.34 1.73
N PHE A 579 -3.02 -12.06 2.60
CA PHE A 579 -2.61 -13.44 2.36
C PHE A 579 -3.81 -14.41 2.28
N LEU A 580 -4.71 -14.41 3.27
CA LEU A 580 -5.88 -15.30 3.27
C LEU A 580 -6.88 -14.94 2.16
N ILE A 581 -7.03 -13.65 1.85
CA ILE A 581 -7.83 -13.20 0.70
C ILE A 581 -7.20 -13.70 -0.62
N SER A 582 -5.87 -13.58 -0.79
CA SER A 582 -5.17 -14.09 -1.99
C SER A 582 -5.28 -15.61 -2.13
N ALA A 583 -5.18 -16.36 -1.03
CA ALA A 583 -5.38 -17.81 -1.02
C ALA A 583 -6.81 -18.18 -1.45
N LEU A 584 -7.84 -17.50 -0.94
CA LEU A 584 -9.23 -17.74 -1.34
C LEU A 584 -9.52 -17.33 -2.79
N LEU A 585 -8.95 -16.22 -3.28
CA LEU A 585 -9.04 -15.82 -4.70
C LEU A 585 -8.44 -16.91 -5.61
N TRP A 586 -7.27 -17.42 -5.25
CA TRP A 586 -6.63 -18.51 -5.99
C TRP A 586 -7.40 -19.84 -5.93
N ILE A 587 -8.02 -20.20 -4.80
CA ILE A 587 -8.90 -21.39 -4.72
C ILE A 587 -10.13 -21.22 -5.64
N GLN A 588 -10.70 -20.00 -5.72
CA GLN A 588 -11.76 -19.70 -6.68
C GLN A 588 -11.28 -19.72 -8.15
N GLU A 589 -10.04 -19.30 -8.42
CA GLU A 589 -9.42 -19.36 -9.75
C GLU A 589 -9.36 -20.80 -10.26
N LYS A 590 -8.98 -21.75 -9.40
CA LYS A 590 -8.97 -23.19 -9.72
C LYS A 590 -10.35 -23.85 -9.67
N GLY A 591 -11.44 -23.07 -9.69
CA GLY A 591 -12.82 -23.51 -9.93
C GLY A 591 -13.42 -24.50 -8.91
N THR A 592 -12.78 -24.68 -7.76
CA THR A 592 -13.14 -25.74 -6.80
C THR A 592 -14.28 -25.30 -5.88
N GLN A 593 -15.32 -26.12 -5.73
CA GLN A 593 -16.36 -25.90 -4.71
C GLN A 593 -15.80 -26.18 -3.32
N PHE A 594 -15.19 -25.14 -2.73
CA PHE A 594 -14.51 -25.22 -1.45
C PHE A 594 -15.30 -24.49 -0.35
N ALA A 595 -15.62 -25.21 0.72
CA ALA A 595 -16.46 -24.72 1.82
C ALA A 595 -15.80 -24.98 3.20
N PRO A 596 -14.64 -24.36 3.48
CA PRO A 596 -13.85 -24.65 4.67
C PRO A 596 -14.59 -24.28 5.96
N VAL A 597 -14.16 -24.91 7.06
CA VAL A 597 -14.67 -24.71 8.42
C VAL A 597 -13.61 -24.18 9.41
N ASN A 598 -12.34 -24.06 9.01
CA ASN A 598 -11.29 -23.31 9.75
C ASN A 598 -10.14 -22.84 8.83
N GLN A 599 -9.16 -22.12 9.39
CA GLN A 599 -7.97 -21.63 8.68
C GLN A 599 -7.06 -22.75 8.17
N ALA A 600 -6.94 -23.86 8.91
CA ALA A 600 -6.06 -24.97 8.56
C ALA A 600 -6.49 -25.66 7.26
N GLU A 601 -7.80 -25.77 7.00
CA GLU A 601 -8.31 -26.27 5.71
C GLU A 601 -7.98 -25.34 4.54
N ILE A 602 -8.00 -24.01 4.72
CA ILE A 602 -7.60 -23.06 3.67
C ILE A 602 -6.12 -23.26 3.30
N LEU A 603 -5.26 -23.45 4.31
CA LEU A 603 -3.84 -23.73 4.10
C LEU A 603 -3.60 -25.11 3.48
N ASP A 604 -4.34 -26.13 3.89
CA ASP A 604 -4.23 -27.49 3.32
C ASP A 604 -4.66 -27.51 1.84
N ALA A 605 -5.76 -26.83 1.49
CA ALA A 605 -6.23 -26.68 0.11
C ALA A 605 -5.27 -25.85 -0.76
N LEU A 606 -4.67 -24.79 -0.20
CA LEU A 606 -3.59 -24.05 -0.84
C LEU A 606 -2.42 -24.99 -1.14
N ILE A 607 -1.86 -25.62 -0.11
CA ILE A 607 -0.68 -26.49 -0.22
C ILE A 607 -0.91 -27.67 -1.17
N ASP A 608 -2.07 -28.34 -1.12
CA ASP A 608 -2.38 -29.48 -2.00
C ASP A 608 -2.46 -29.08 -3.49
N GLY A 609 -3.04 -27.93 -3.81
CA GLY A 609 -3.12 -27.45 -5.19
C GLY A 609 -1.81 -26.82 -5.69
N VAL A 610 -1.05 -26.15 -4.82
CA VAL A 610 0.34 -25.71 -5.12
C VAL A 610 1.25 -26.93 -5.37
N MET A 611 1.04 -28.02 -4.63
CA MET A 611 1.72 -29.30 -4.87
C MET A 611 1.31 -30.00 -6.17
N GLU A 612 0.23 -29.58 -6.84
CA GLU A 612 -0.35 -30.24 -8.02
C GLU A 612 -0.87 -31.67 -7.76
N LYS A 613 -1.36 -31.94 -6.55
CA LYS A 613 -1.86 -33.26 -6.10
C LYS A 613 -3.00 -33.85 -6.95
N LEU A 614 -3.67 -33.01 -7.75
CA LEU A 614 -4.75 -33.40 -8.67
C LEU A 614 -4.28 -33.71 -10.10
N SER A 615 -3.14 -33.16 -10.55
CA SER A 615 -2.47 -33.48 -11.82
C SER A 615 -1.39 -34.56 -11.69
N GLU A 616 -0.97 -34.88 -10.45
CA GLU A 616 0.08 -35.86 -10.16
C GLU A 616 -0.26 -37.30 -10.60
N THR A 617 0.47 -37.81 -11.60
CA THR A 617 0.41 -39.22 -12.00
C THR A 617 1.08 -40.10 -10.94
N LYS A 618 0.28 -40.85 -10.18
CA LYS A 618 0.70 -41.71 -9.05
C LYS A 618 1.41 -43.00 -9.48
N ASP A 619 2.57 -42.84 -10.11
CA ASP A 619 3.54 -43.91 -10.32
C ASP A 619 4.45 -44.05 -9.07
N ARG A 620 4.58 -45.28 -8.56
CA ARG A 620 5.46 -45.61 -7.42
C ARG A 620 6.96 -45.46 -7.73
N SER A 621 7.34 -45.22 -8.98
CA SER A 621 8.73 -44.89 -9.35
C SER A 621 9.13 -43.45 -9.01
N ARG A 622 8.19 -42.58 -8.63
CA ARG A 622 8.39 -41.12 -8.48
C ARG A 622 8.21 -40.63 -7.04
N ILE A 623 8.82 -39.49 -6.76
CA ILE A 623 8.63 -38.73 -5.51
C ILE A 623 7.28 -38.01 -5.60
N ASP A 624 6.29 -38.46 -4.83
CA ASP A 624 4.92 -37.95 -4.85
C ASP A 624 4.68 -36.80 -3.85
N SER A 625 3.49 -36.21 -3.91
CA SER A 625 3.01 -35.20 -2.96
C SER A 625 3.02 -35.68 -1.50
N THR A 626 2.87 -36.98 -1.24
CA THR A 626 3.00 -37.55 0.12
C THR A 626 4.42 -37.40 0.66
N ILE A 627 5.43 -37.85 -0.12
CA ILE A 627 6.85 -37.74 0.26
C ILE A 627 7.26 -36.26 0.35
N LYS A 628 6.79 -35.41 -0.57
CA LYS A 628 7.04 -33.95 -0.54
C LYS A 628 6.49 -33.29 0.73
N ARG A 629 5.26 -33.62 1.15
CA ARG A 629 4.66 -33.10 2.40
C ARG A 629 5.40 -33.58 3.64
N HIS A 630 5.78 -34.85 3.73
CA HIS A 630 6.55 -35.38 4.86
C HIS A 630 7.98 -34.81 4.92
N TYR A 631 8.61 -34.53 3.77
CA TYR A 631 9.89 -33.82 3.71
C TYR A 631 9.80 -32.40 4.28
N LEU A 632 8.79 -31.63 3.87
CA LEU A 632 8.58 -30.27 4.37
C LEU A 632 8.20 -30.24 5.85
N ALA A 633 7.46 -31.25 6.34
CA ALA A 633 7.17 -31.44 7.76
C ALA A 633 8.47 -31.67 8.56
N ALA A 634 9.35 -32.56 8.11
CA ALA A 634 10.65 -32.80 8.74
C ALA A 634 11.58 -31.56 8.67
N LEU A 635 11.54 -30.80 7.56
CA LEU A 635 12.29 -29.55 7.43
C LEU A 635 11.78 -28.48 8.42
N ALA A 636 10.47 -28.36 8.61
CA ALA A 636 9.89 -27.41 9.56
C ALA A 636 10.24 -27.75 11.03
N GLU A 637 10.30 -29.04 11.38
CA GLU A 637 10.81 -29.54 12.68
C GLU A 637 12.31 -29.28 12.85
N HIS A 638 13.12 -29.47 11.79
CA HIS A 638 14.55 -29.17 11.81
C HIS A 638 14.83 -27.67 12.04
N LEU A 639 14.14 -26.78 11.31
CA LEU A 639 14.24 -25.32 11.50
C LEU A 639 13.78 -24.87 12.89
N HIS A 640 12.77 -25.52 13.46
CA HIS A 640 12.36 -25.25 14.84
C HIS A 640 13.46 -25.69 15.83
N GLY A 641 14.03 -26.89 15.65
CA GLY A 641 15.10 -27.43 16.50
C GLY A 641 16.42 -26.65 16.45
N THR A 642 16.70 -25.90 15.37
CA THR A 642 17.84 -24.97 15.31
C THR A 642 17.53 -23.57 15.86
N GLY A 643 16.26 -23.29 16.19
CA GLY A 643 15.80 -21.98 16.66
C GLY A 643 15.79 -20.88 15.60
N VAL A 644 15.94 -21.22 14.31
CA VAL A 644 16.00 -20.25 13.20
C VAL A 644 15.14 -20.66 12.01
N LYS A 645 14.37 -19.71 11.47
CA LYS A 645 13.37 -19.96 10.40
C LYS A 645 13.98 -20.06 8.99
N ARG A 646 15.28 -20.32 8.90
CA ARG A 646 16.09 -20.30 7.68
C ARG A 646 17.20 -21.35 7.73
N ILE A 647 17.65 -21.78 6.56
CA ILE A 647 18.75 -22.75 6.41
C ILE A 647 19.65 -22.38 5.23
N PRO A 648 20.99 -22.37 5.38
CA PRO A 648 21.90 -22.16 4.25
C PRO A 648 21.67 -23.15 3.11
N VAL A 649 21.81 -22.72 1.85
CA VAL A 649 21.56 -23.59 0.67
C VAL A 649 22.30 -24.93 0.75
N LEU A 650 23.58 -24.92 1.17
CA LEU A 650 24.41 -26.12 1.34
C LEU A 650 23.96 -27.03 2.49
N GLU A 651 23.40 -26.46 3.57
CA GLU A 651 22.82 -27.26 4.65
C GLU A 651 21.46 -27.83 4.25
N LEU A 652 20.67 -27.12 3.43
CA LEU A 652 19.43 -27.66 2.87
C LEU A 652 19.71 -28.84 1.92
N GLU A 653 20.69 -28.69 1.03
CA GLU A 653 21.12 -29.79 0.13
C GLU A 653 21.54 -31.01 0.95
N ARG A 654 22.39 -30.83 1.95
CA ARG A 654 22.81 -31.90 2.86
C ARG A 654 21.64 -32.51 3.65
N PHE A 655 20.79 -31.69 4.27
CA PHE A 655 19.59 -32.15 5.00
C PHE A 655 18.69 -33.00 4.09
N THR A 656 18.61 -32.64 2.80
CA THR A 656 17.81 -33.38 1.83
C THR A 656 18.44 -34.73 1.49
N VAL A 657 19.75 -34.81 1.26
CA VAL A 657 20.47 -36.09 1.10
C VAL A 657 20.30 -36.95 2.36
N ASP A 658 20.62 -36.41 3.54
CA ASP A 658 20.48 -37.08 4.84
C ASP A 658 19.03 -37.58 5.06
N TYR A 659 18.01 -36.82 4.66
CA TYR A 659 16.59 -37.20 4.75
C TYR A 659 16.22 -38.37 3.82
N PHE A 660 16.68 -38.37 2.56
CA PHE A 660 16.34 -39.42 1.59
C PHE A 660 17.10 -40.72 1.90
N GLU A 661 18.39 -40.65 2.22
CA GLU A 661 19.22 -41.81 2.58
C GLU A 661 18.73 -42.49 3.86
N SER A 662 18.42 -41.73 4.91
CA SER A 662 17.89 -42.29 6.18
C SER A 662 16.53 -42.99 6.05
N ARG A 663 15.86 -42.87 4.90
CA ARG A 663 14.58 -43.53 4.58
C ARG A 663 14.71 -44.61 3.51
N GLY A 664 15.93 -44.88 3.01
CA GLY A 664 16.17 -45.81 1.91
C GLY A 664 15.52 -45.40 0.59
N LEU A 665 15.20 -44.11 0.43
CA LEU A 665 14.66 -43.55 -0.81
C LEU A 665 15.82 -43.26 -1.78
N PRO A 666 15.59 -43.31 -3.11
CA PRO A 666 16.60 -42.88 -4.08
C PRO A 666 16.97 -41.41 -3.82
N ALA A 667 18.27 -41.12 -3.79
CA ALA A 667 18.78 -39.79 -3.42
C ALA A 667 18.13 -38.68 -4.27
N SER A 668 17.64 -37.64 -3.60
CA SER A 668 17.03 -36.48 -4.24
C SER A 668 18.01 -35.80 -5.18
N THR A 669 17.67 -35.70 -6.45
CA THR A 669 18.42 -34.88 -7.42
C THR A 669 18.10 -33.40 -7.19
N GLY A 670 19.00 -32.49 -7.58
CA GLY A 670 18.79 -31.04 -7.50
C GLY A 670 17.42 -30.54 -7.98
N PRO A 671 16.85 -31.07 -9.09
CA PRO A 671 15.47 -30.82 -9.51
C PRO A 671 14.37 -30.94 -8.44
N PHE A 672 14.54 -31.75 -7.39
CA PHE A 672 13.57 -31.82 -6.28
C PHE A 672 13.48 -30.50 -5.51
N LEU A 673 14.62 -29.91 -5.14
CA LEU A 673 14.64 -28.60 -4.48
C LEU A 673 14.25 -27.47 -5.45
N THR A 674 14.60 -27.61 -6.73
CA THR A 674 14.14 -26.69 -7.79
C THR A 674 12.61 -26.72 -7.96
N GLU A 675 11.95 -27.88 -7.84
CA GLU A 675 10.48 -27.99 -7.88
C GLU A 675 9.84 -27.22 -6.70
N LEU A 676 10.35 -27.44 -5.47
CA LEU A 676 9.83 -26.80 -4.26
C LEU A 676 10.05 -25.28 -4.22
N LYS A 677 11.15 -24.80 -4.83
CA LYS A 677 11.42 -23.37 -5.06
C LYS A 677 10.54 -22.79 -6.17
N GLY A 678 10.42 -23.49 -7.30
CA GLY A 678 9.60 -23.08 -8.44
C GLY A 678 8.11 -22.95 -8.09
N LYS A 679 7.57 -23.89 -7.31
CA LYS A 679 6.20 -23.86 -6.77
C LYS A 679 5.98 -22.81 -5.66
N GLY A 680 7.01 -22.08 -5.24
CA GLY A 680 6.89 -21.01 -4.25
C GLY A 680 6.61 -21.51 -2.82
N ILE A 681 6.95 -22.77 -2.50
CA ILE A 681 6.83 -23.29 -1.12
C ILE A 681 8.05 -22.86 -0.31
N LEU A 682 9.23 -23.08 -0.89
CA LEU A 682 10.51 -22.57 -0.41
C LEU A 682 10.92 -21.37 -1.25
N LEU A 683 11.65 -20.43 -0.66
CA LEU A 683 12.19 -19.25 -1.35
C LEU A 683 13.67 -19.07 -0.98
N GLU A 684 14.49 -18.84 -1.99
CA GLU A 684 15.92 -18.56 -1.83
C GLU A 684 16.16 -17.07 -1.62
N THR A 685 17.02 -16.73 -0.66
CA THR A 685 17.28 -15.37 -0.20
C THR A 685 18.79 -15.19 0.00
N GLY A 686 19.49 -14.82 -1.09
CA GLY A 686 20.94 -14.64 -1.12
C GLY A 686 21.71 -15.97 -1.02
N ARG A 687 21.88 -16.50 0.20
CA ARG A 687 22.51 -17.81 0.48
C ARG A 687 21.70 -18.69 1.44
N GLU A 688 20.57 -18.19 1.89
CA GLU A 688 19.68 -18.82 2.87
C GLU A 688 18.35 -19.16 2.20
N VAL A 689 17.74 -20.29 2.55
CA VAL A 689 16.40 -20.70 2.10
C VAL A 689 15.44 -20.60 3.27
N VAL A 690 14.24 -20.09 3.00
CA VAL A 690 13.12 -19.95 3.93
C VAL A 690 11.86 -20.57 3.34
N PHE A 691 10.85 -20.85 4.17
CA PHE A 691 9.48 -21.01 3.66
C PHE A 691 8.96 -19.66 3.14
N MET A 692 8.18 -19.64 2.06
CA MET A 692 7.68 -18.38 1.48
C MET A 692 6.78 -17.59 2.44
N PHE A 693 5.95 -18.30 3.21
CA PHE A 693 5.05 -17.76 4.22
C PHE A 693 5.20 -18.53 5.54
N GLU A 694 5.21 -17.81 6.67
CA GLU A 694 5.35 -18.42 8.00
C GLU A 694 4.20 -19.38 8.32
N ALA A 695 2.96 -19.04 7.91
CA ALA A 695 1.79 -19.91 8.05
C ALA A 695 2.00 -21.29 7.37
N ILE A 696 2.79 -21.39 6.30
CA ILE A 696 3.13 -22.67 5.65
C ILE A 696 4.14 -23.45 6.51
N ARG A 697 5.16 -22.78 7.09
CA ARG A 697 6.09 -23.44 8.03
C ARG A 697 5.35 -23.97 9.26
N ALA A 698 4.50 -23.15 9.88
CA ALA A 698 3.69 -23.53 11.03
C ALA A 698 2.70 -24.66 10.69
N PHE A 699 2.06 -24.63 9.51
CA PHE A 699 1.24 -25.74 9.02
C PHE A 699 2.04 -27.05 8.92
N PHE A 700 3.25 -27.02 8.37
CA PHE A 700 4.11 -28.21 8.29
C PHE A 700 4.60 -28.69 9.67
N LEU A 701 4.98 -27.78 10.58
CA LEU A 701 5.36 -28.14 11.96
C LEU A 701 4.18 -28.74 12.73
N SER A 702 2.96 -28.21 12.56
CA SER A 702 1.75 -28.78 13.15
C SER A 702 1.40 -30.19 12.64
N THR A 703 1.99 -30.62 11.52
CA THR A 703 1.87 -32.01 11.04
C THR A 703 2.79 -32.94 11.84
N ARG A 704 3.97 -32.48 12.24
CA ARG A 704 4.88 -33.23 13.12
C ARG A 704 4.35 -33.37 14.54
N LEU A 705 3.50 -32.46 15.02
CA LEU A 705 2.72 -32.64 16.26
C LEU A 705 1.77 -33.86 16.23
N HIS A 706 1.42 -34.40 15.05
CA HIS A 706 0.66 -35.66 14.94
C HIS A 706 1.57 -36.91 14.93
N GLU A 707 2.83 -36.74 14.53
CA GLU A 707 3.74 -37.84 14.19
C GLU A 707 4.90 -37.99 15.21
N ASN A 708 5.00 -37.09 16.19
CA ASN A 708 6.06 -37.05 17.20
C ASN A 708 5.47 -36.69 18.59
N ASP A 709 5.20 -37.72 19.40
CA ASP A 709 4.66 -37.57 20.76
C ASP A 709 5.54 -36.71 21.68
N GLU A 710 6.86 -36.70 21.50
CA GLU A 710 7.75 -35.87 22.33
C GLU A 710 7.65 -34.38 21.95
N LEU A 711 7.52 -34.08 20.65
CA LEU A 711 7.26 -32.70 20.20
C LEU A 711 5.89 -32.21 20.67
N LEU A 712 4.86 -33.08 20.70
CA LEU A 712 3.54 -32.74 21.24
C LEU A 712 3.56 -32.53 22.76
N LYS A 713 4.36 -33.29 23.52
CA LYS A 713 4.59 -33.03 24.95
C LYS A 713 5.30 -31.70 25.20
N ILE A 714 6.27 -31.33 24.36
CA ILE A 714 6.93 -30.02 24.42
C ILE A 714 5.91 -28.91 24.11
N ALA A 715 5.11 -29.05 23.06
CA ALA A 715 4.04 -28.09 22.74
C ALA A 715 2.96 -27.98 23.84
N LEU A 716 2.81 -29.01 24.68
CA LEU A 716 1.93 -29.04 25.86
C LEU A 716 2.70 -28.94 27.18
N SER A 717 3.82 -28.20 27.18
CA SER A 717 4.53 -27.75 28.39
C SER A 717 4.16 -26.30 28.74
N LYS A 718 4.22 -25.93 30.02
CA LYS A 718 3.93 -24.57 30.50
C LYS A 718 4.86 -23.52 29.88
N GLU A 719 6.08 -23.95 29.56
CA GLU A 719 7.15 -23.14 28.97
C GLU A 719 6.86 -22.79 27.51
N HIS A 720 6.43 -23.76 26.69
CA HIS A 720 6.35 -23.62 25.23
C HIS A 720 4.92 -23.52 24.66
N PHE A 721 3.86 -23.73 25.45
CA PHE A 721 2.46 -23.72 24.99
C PHE A 721 2.05 -22.44 24.24
N LEU A 722 2.58 -21.28 24.66
CA LEU A 722 2.32 -20.00 24.00
C LEU A 722 3.14 -19.81 22.71
N GLU A 723 4.27 -20.50 22.57
CA GLU A 723 5.11 -20.48 21.35
C GLU A 723 4.48 -21.32 20.24
N PHE A 724 3.91 -22.48 20.60
CA PHE A 724 3.23 -23.41 19.70
C PHE A 724 1.75 -23.07 19.44
N GLY A 725 1.24 -21.91 19.90
CA GLY A 725 -0.19 -21.61 19.85
C GLY A 725 -0.83 -21.64 18.46
N GLU A 726 -0.10 -21.21 17.42
CA GLU A 726 -0.55 -21.28 16.01
C GLU A 726 -0.47 -22.72 15.47
N GLU A 727 0.64 -23.41 15.71
CA GLU A 727 0.81 -24.82 15.38
C GLU A 727 -0.25 -25.72 16.05
N LEU A 728 -0.70 -25.43 17.28
CA LEU A 728 -1.76 -26.17 17.98
C LEU A 728 -3.16 -25.91 17.39
N ASP A 729 -3.46 -24.69 16.92
CA ASP A 729 -4.69 -24.39 16.18
C ASP A 729 -4.71 -25.14 14.83
N TYR A 730 -3.60 -25.15 14.08
CA TYR A 730 -3.50 -25.90 12.82
C TYR A 730 -3.47 -27.43 12.98
N TYR A 731 -2.94 -27.94 14.10
CA TYR A 731 -2.99 -29.35 14.44
C TYR A 731 -4.43 -29.76 14.78
N THR A 732 -5.06 -29.10 15.75
CA THR A 732 -6.42 -29.46 16.19
C THR A 732 -7.48 -29.16 15.13
N GLY A 733 -7.29 -28.13 14.30
CA GLY A 733 -8.17 -27.82 13.17
C GLY A 733 -8.23 -28.92 12.10
N ARG A 734 -7.21 -29.79 12.03
CA ARG A 734 -7.21 -31.00 11.18
C ARG A 734 -7.58 -32.25 11.97
N HIS A 735 -7.05 -32.40 13.18
CA HIS A 735 -7.29 -33.52 14.08
C HIS A 735 -8.28 -33.11 15.19
N ARG A 736 -9.59 -33.22 14.91
CA ARG A 736 -10.68 -32.63 15.71
C ARG A 736 -11.23 -33.50 16.83
N ASP A 737 -10.59 -34.64 17.06
CA ASP A 737 -10.95 -35.70 18.00
C ASP A 737 -9.98 -35.84 19.18
N GLN A 738 -9.01 -34.93 19.28
CA GLN A 738 -7.84 -35.01 20.17
C GLN A 738 -8.16 -34.59 21.62
N ASP A 739 -8.87 -35.46 22.35
CA ASP A 739 -9.31 -35.21 23.73
C ASP A 739 -8.14 -35.01 24.71
N HIS A 740 -7.00 -35.65 24.48
CA HIS A 740 -5.80 -35.52 25.31
C HIS A 740 -5.14 -34.13 25.18
N VAL A 741 -5.15 -33.52 23.99
CA VAL A 741 -4.64 -32.16 23.76
C VAL A 741 -5.54 -31.12 24.42
N LEU A 742 -6.87 -31.31 24.36
CA LEU A 742 -7.82 -30.47 25.09
C LEU A 742 -7.59 -30.55 26.62
N ARG A 743 -7.30 -31.74 27.17
CA ARG A 743 -6.93 -31.88 28.60
C ARG A 743 -5.63 -31.18 28.96
N GLY A 744 -4.60 -31.31 28.13
CA GLY A 744 -3.30 -30.65 28.33
C GLY A 744 -3.44 -29.13 28.36
N ALA A 745 -4.17 -28.57 27.39
CA ALA A 745 -4.46 -27.14 27.32
C ALA A 745 -5.18 -26.62 28.58
N LEU A 746 -6.19 -27.34 29.09
CA LEU A 746 -6.89 -26.95 30.33
C LEU A 746 -5.99 -27.02 31.56
N ALA A 747 -5.11 -28.03 31.67
CA ALA A 747 -4.15 -28.12 32.77
C ALA A 747 -3.21 -26.91 32.80
N ILE A 748 -2.63 -26.54 31.66
CA ILE A 748 -1.74 -25.38 31.52
C ILE A 748 -2.47 -24.06 31.83
N VAL A 749 -3.73 -23.93 31.39
CA VAL A 749 -4.60 -22.79 31.76
C VAL A 749 -4.86 -22.74 33.27
N GLY A 750 -5.06 -23.89 33.94
CA GLY A 750 -5.22 -23.96 35.40
C GLY A 750 -3.94 -23.63 36.17
N GLU A 751 -2.78 -24.03 35.68
CA GLU A 751 -1.48 -23.65 36.25
C GLU A 751 -1.19 -22.15 36.09
N LEU A 752 -1.46 -21.58 34.91
CA LEU A 752 -1.28 -20.14 34.67
C LEU A 752 -2.33 -19.29 35.41
N LEU A 753 -3.55 -19.80 35.63
CA LEU A 753 -4.53 -19.17 36.54
C LEU A 753 -4.00 -19.10 37.98
N SER A 754 -3.32 -20.16 38.42
CA SER A 754 -2.73 -20.26 39.76
C SER A 754 -1.57 -19.27 39.92
N ASP A 755 -0.68 -19.19 38.93
CA ASP A 755 0.36 -18.14 38.87
C ASP A 755 -0.27 -16.73 38.89
N ALA A 756 -1.40 -16.54 38.20
CA ALA A 756 -2.09 -15.25 38.07
C ALA A 756 -2.82 -14.78 39.34
N SER A 757 -3.06 -15.68 40.30
CA SER A 757 -3.71 -15.36 41.59
C SER A 757 -5.06 -14.63 41.47
N LEU A 758 -5.82 -14.90 40.40
CA LEU A 758 -7.12 -14.27 40.10
C LEU A 758 -8.27 -14.86 40.94
N ASP A 759 -8.28 -14.62 42.25
CA ASP A 759 -9.28 -15.16 43.20
C ASP A 759 -10.62 -14.39 43.20
N PHE A 760 -11.09 -14.02 42.00
CA PHE A 760 -12.39 -13.36 41.79
C PHE A 760 -13.51 -14.40 41.67
N HIS A 761 -14.63 -14.21 42.38
CA HIS A 761 -15.78 -15.10 42.30
C HIS A 761 -16.78 -14.60 41.24
N LEU A 762 -17.36 -15.53 40.47
CA LEU A 762 -18.33 -15.21 39.41
C LEU A 762 -19.64 -14.55 39.90
N ALA A 763 -19.84 -14.43 41.22
CA ALA A 763 -20.96 -13.72 41.84
C ALA A 763 -20.65 -12.23 42.07
N ASP A 764 -19.38 -11.81 42.01
CA ASP A 764 -18.98 -10.43 42.30
C ASP A 764 -19.45 -9.47 41.19
N PHE A 765 -19.69 -9.99 39.98
CA PHE A 765 -20.35 -9.26 38.88
C PHE A 765 -21.73 -8.67 39.25
N ASP A 766 -22.49 -9.29 40.17
CA ASP A 766 -23.76 -8.73 40.66
C ASP A 766 -23.59 -7.62 41.70
N ARG A 767 -22.36 -7.37 42.18
CA ARG A 767 -22.02 -6.20 43.01
C ARG A 767 -21.78 -4.96 42.17
N ILE A 768 -21.21 -5.10 40.97
CA ILE A 768 -20.87 -4.01 40.04
C ILE A 768 -22.03 -3.00 39.92
N ARG A 769 -21.72 -1.71 40.03
CA ARG A 769 -22.67 -0.61 39.86
C ARG A 769 -22.24 0.31 38.73
N ILE A 770 -23.06 0.34 37.68
CA ILE A 770 -22.93 1.27 36.56
C ILE A 770 -23.11 2.75 36.97
N GLY A 771 -23.67 3.01 38.15
CA GLY A 771 -23.87 4.36 38.69
C GLY A 771 -25.15 5.02 38.18
N ARG A 772 -25.15 6.36 38.15
CA ARG A 772 -26.18 7.15 37.46
C ARG A 772 -25.60 7.70 36.18
N ALA A 773 -26.27 7.47 35.05
CA ALA A 773 -26.03 8.25 33.85
C ALA A 773 -26.11 9.76 34.20
N PRO A 774 -25.09 10.57 33.89
CA PRO A 774 -25.13 12.02 34.10
C PRO A 774 -26.31 12.66 33.35
N VAL A 775 -26.68 13.89 33.73
CA VAL A 775 -27.83 14.58 33.13
C VAL A 775 -27.51 14.98 31.69
N ILE A 776 -27.80 14.07 30.75
CA ILE A 776 -27.69 14.30 29.30
C ILE A 776 -28.59 15.48 28.95
N ASP A 777 -28.01 16.54 28.38
CA ASP A 777 -28.78 17.71 27.98
C ASP A 777 -29.78 17.38 26.85
N ALA A 778 -30.75 18.28 26.67
CA ALA A 778 -31.82 18.08 25.70
C ALA A 778 -31.34 18.07 24.24
N ASP A 779 -30.08 18.41 23.96
CA ASP A 779 -29.53 18.50 22.61
C ASP A 779 -28.64 17.30 22.23
N SER A 780 -27.88 16.77 23.19
CA SER A 780 -27.21 15.49 23.10
C SER A 780 -28.22 14.34 23.01
N GLN A 781 -29.35 14.44 23.74
CA GLN A 781 -30.49 13.55 23.51
C GLN A 781 -31.04 13.65 22.08
N ARG A 782 -31.05 14.83 21.44
CA ARG A 782 -31.48 15.01 20.02
C ARG A 782 -30.47 14.45 19.03
N LYS A 783 -29.16 14.60 19.29
CA LYS A 783 -28.07 14.08 18.44
C LYS A 783 -28.03 12.55 18.41
N LEU A 784 -28.26 11.91 19.56
CA LEU A 784 -28.47 10.45 19.61
C LEU A 784 -29.76 10.04 18.87
N HIS A 785 -30.79 10.90 18.91
CA HIS A 785 -32.06 10.76 18.20
C HIS A 785 -31.97 10.95 16.67
N SER A 786 -30.95 11.65 16.16
CA SER A 786 -30.78 11.94 14.73
C SER A 786 -29.94 10.88 14.01
N ALA A 787 -29.01 10.23 14.71
CA ALA A 787 -28.16 9.17 14.17
C ALA A 787 -28.90 7.86 13.82
N THR A 788 -30.17 7.72 14.21
CA THR A 788 -30.99 6.49 14.08
C THR A 788 -32.08 6.58 12.99
N LEU A 789 -32.00 7.56 12.09
CA LEU A 789 -33.17 8.00 11.28
C LEU A 789 -33.34 7.41 9.88
N HIS A 790 -32.34 6.75 9.28
CA HIS A 790 -32.38 6.33 7.86
C HIS A 790 -31.75 4.94 7.62
N PRO A 791 -32.47 3.98 7.01
CA PRO A 791 -31.86 2.78 6.41
C PRO A 791 -31.38 3.09 4.98
N PRO A 792 -30.12 2.81 4.61
CA PRO A 792 -29.56 3.20 3.31
C PRO A 792 -29.91 2.25 2.14
N THR A 793 -29.82 2.75 0.90
CA THR A 793 -29.90 1.96 -0.35
C THR A 793 -28.72 0.99 -0.48
N SER A 794 -28.68 0.09 -1.48
CA SER A 794 -27.58 -0.87 -1.62
C SER A 794 -26.20 -0.20 -1.66
N ASP A 795 -26.03 0.82 -2.48
CA ASP A 795 -24.74 1.49 -2.67
C ASP A 795 -24.41 2.44 -1.51
N GLN A 796 -25.42 3.12 -0.96
CA GLN A 796 -25.26 3.88 0.28
C GLN A 796 -24.94 2.96 1.47
N ARG A 797 -25.45 1.72 1.48
CA ARG A 797 -25.15 0.70 2.50
C ARG A 797 -23.76 0.14 2.30
N ASN A 798 -23.27 0.01 1.07
CA ASN A 798 -21.89 -0.32 0.78
C ASN A 798 -20.96 0.77 1.30
N ALA A 799 -21.19 2.03 0.92
CA ALA A 799 -20.42 3.19 1.40
C ALA A 799 -20.52 3.40 2.93
N ILE A 800 -21.69 3.15 3.52
CA ILE A 800 -21.86 3.23 4.98
C ILE A 800 -21.16 2.06 5.67
N LEU A 801 -21.27 0.82 5.17
CA LEU A 801 -20.52 -0.33 5.72
C LEU A 801 -19.01 -0.11 5.62
N GLU A 802 -18.51 0.46 4.52
CA GLU A 802 -17.12 0.89 4.37
C GLU A 802 -16.77 1.94 5.45
N SER A 803 -17.53 3.04 5.54
CA SER A 803 -17.33 4.06 6.59
C SER A 803 -17.53 3.57 8.04
N VAL A 804 -18.14 2.39 8.23
CA VAL A 804 -18.46 1.78 9.53
C VAL A 804 -17.40 0.77 9.94
N ASP A 805 -16.89 -0.05 9.02
CA ASP A 805 -15.64 -0.78 9.20
C ASP A 805 -14.51 0.22 9.55
N GLU A 806 -14.53 1.44 9.01
CA GLU A 806 -13.63 2.55 9.36
C GLU A 806 -13.93 3.25 10.71
N GLN A 807 -15.11 3.08 11.35
CA GLN A 807 -15.56 3.89 12.51
C GLN A 807 -15.64 3.16 13.84
N ILE A 808 -15.50 1.84 13.88
CA ILE A 808 -15.38 1.05 15.13
C ILE A 808 -13.93 1.25 15.65
N ARG A 809 -13.48 2.51 15.75
CA ARG A 809 -12.07 2.88 15.55
C ARG A 809 -11.53 4.14 16.31
N CYS A 810 -11.01 3.97 17.54
CA CYS A 810 -10.15 4.80 18.47
C CYS A 810 -10.07 4.02 19.82
N GLU A 811 -9.30 4.14 20.92
CA GLU A 811 -8.06 4.71 21.55
C GLU A 811 -8.15 4.20 23.04
N SER A 812 -7.17 4.00 23.95
CA SER A 812 -5.69 4.15 24.14
C SER A 812 -5.23 2.98 25.10
N ALA A 813 -4.16 2.87 25.93
CA ALA A 813 -3.02 3.70 26.37
C ALA A 813 -1.73 2.87 26.74
N ALA A 814 -1.22 2.86 27.99
CA ALA A 814 0.24 2.85 28.22
C ALA A 814 0.95 1.66 28.93
N ASP A 815 0.28 0.82 29.73
CA ASP A 815 0.97 0.03 30.80
C ASP A 815 1.17 -1.49 30.52
N PHE A 816 0.84 -1.97 29.32
CA PHE A 816 0.71 -3.42 29.04
C PHE A 816 2.02 -4.24 28.99
N ARG A 817 3.19 -3.61 29.00
CA ARG A 817 4.49 -4.29 28.84
C ARG A 817 4.89 -5.12 30.05
N ALA A 818 4.45 -4.67 31.22
CA ALA A 818 4.48 -5.46 32.44
C ALA A 818 3.43 -6.58 32.39
N TYR A 819 2.27 -6.34 31.76
CA TYR A 819 1.15 -7.29 31.69
C TYR A 819 1.45 -8.49 30.77
N ALA A 820 2.04 -8.32 29.59
CA ALA A 820 2.37 -9.43 28.69
C ALA A 820 3.35 -10.46 29.30
N ASN A 821 4.23 -10.00 30.21
CA ASN A 821 5.09 -10.87 31.01
C ASN A 821 4.55 -11.20 32.41
N SER A 822 3.43 -10.58 32.82
CA SER A 822 2.72 -10.95 34.04
C SER A 822 2.04 -12.30 33.89
N ALA A 823 1.76 -12.95 35.01
CA ALA A 823 0.98 -14.18 35.01
C ALA A 823 -0.45 -13.98 34.47
N ILE A 824 -1.08 -12.81 34.67
CA ILE A 824 -2.43 -12.51 34.14
C ILE A 824 -2.42 -12.45 32.60
N GLY A 825 -1.41 -11.80 32.00
CA GLY A 825 -1.28 -11.74 30.54
C GLY A 825 -0.93 -13.07 29.90
N ARG A 826 -0.06 -13.87 30.54
CA ARG A 826 0.23 -15.25 30.11
C ARG A 826 -1.00 -16.16 30.23
N TYR A 827 -1.79 -16.01 31.29
CA TYR A 827 -3.07 -16.69 31.46
C TYR A 827 -4.09 -16.29 30.37
N LEU A 828 -4.20 -15.00 30.03
CA LEU A 828 -5.06 -14.54 28.93
C LEU A 828 -4.64 -15.14 27.58
N ALA A 829 -3.34 -15.16 27.27
CA ALA A 829 -2.84 -15.80 26.05
C ALA A 829 -3.13 -17.32 26.04
N ALA A 830 -2.98 -18.00 27.17
CA ALA A 830 -3.30 -19.42 27.29
C ALA A 830 -4.81 -19.69 27.15
N LEU A 831 -5.68 -18.81 27.67
CA LEU A 831 -7.13 -18.87 27.44
C LEU A 831 -7.46 -18.80 25.95
N GLN A 832 -6.76 -17.96 25.17
CA GLN A 832 -6.97 -17.87 23.72
C GLN A 832 -6.58 -19.17 23.00
N VAL A 833 -5.39 -19.73 23.26
CA VAL A 833 -4.93 -20.99 22.65
C VAL A 833 -5.84 -22.17 23.04
N ALA A 834 -6.17 -22.31 24.33
CA ALA A 834 -7.07 -23.38 24.79
C ALA A 834 -8.51 -23.23 24.26
N SER A 835 -8.99 -21.99 24.07
CA SER A 835 -10.28 -21.72 23.42
C SER A 835 -10.28 -22.14 21.96
N ALA A 836 -9.19 -21.89 21.21
CA ALA A 836 -9.06 -22.35 19.82
C ALA A 836 -9.02 -23.88 19.72
N ILE A 837 -8.31 -24.55 20.64
CA ILE A 837 -8.30 -26.01 20.77
C ILE A 837 -9.72 -26.57 21.03
N LEU A 838 -10.51 -25.94 21.92
CA LEU A 838 -11.91 -26.33 22.15
C LEU A 838 -12.82 -26.04 20.94
N ARG A 839 -12.63 -24.89 20.28
CA ARG A 839 -13.34 -24.48 19.05
C ARG A 839 -13.19 -25.53 17.94
N ASN A 840 -12.02 -26.17 17.85
CA ASN A 840 -11.69 -27.21 16.87
C ASN A 840 -12.04 -28.65 17.34
N SER A 841 -12.57 -28.84 18.55
CA SER A 841 -12.77 -30.17 19.16
C SER A 841 -14.11 -30.84 18.80
N GLU A 842 -14.77 -30.53 17.67
CA GLU A 842 -16.15 -30.99 17.45
C GLU A 842 -16.30 -32.53 17.41
N LEU A 843 -15.25 -33.27 17.00
CA LEU A 843 -15.26 -34.73 16.91
C LEU A 843 -14.85 -35.45 18.21
N VAL A 844 -14.35 -34.73 19.22
CA VAL A 844 -14.05 -35.30 20.55
C VAL A 844 -15.31 -35.98 21.11
N ARG A 845 -15.23 -37.31 21.32
CA ARG A 845 -16.37 -38.14 21.75
C ARG A 845 -16.80 -37.89 23.19
N ASN A 846 -15.88 -37.41 24.04
CA ASN A 846 -16.16 -37.11 25.43
C ASN A 846 -16.89 -35.76 25.54
N VAL A 847 -18.22 -35.80 25.47
CA VAL A 847 -19.07 -34.59 25.58
C VAL A 847 -18.90 -33.92 26.95
N ALA A 848 -18.78 -34.70 28.03
CA ALA A 848 -18.57 -34.16 29.37
C ALA A 848 -17.25 -33.36 29.47
N LEU A 849 -16.16 -33.84 28.87
CA LEU A 849 -14.91 -33.08 28.78
C LEU A 849 -15.11 -31.74 28.06
N LYS A 850 -15.90 -31.69 26.98
CA LYS A 850 -16.16 -30.43 26.26
C LYS A 850 -17.08 -29.48 27.03
N GLU A 851 -18.01 -30.00 27.81
CA GLU A 851 -18.85 -29.20 28.71
C GLU A 851 -18.03 -28.60 29.85
N THR A 852 -17.15 -29.39 30.48
CA THR A 852 -16.18 -28.90 31.48
C THR A 852 -15.19 -27.90 30.88
N ALA A 853 -14.63 -28.18 29.70
CA ALA A 853 -13.73 -27.27 29.00
C ALA A 853 -14.38 -25.91 28.71
N TYR A 854 -15.65 -25.92 28.29
CA TYR A 854 -16.38 -24.68 28.05
C TYR A 854 -16.67 -23.91 29.34
N ASP A 855 -17.11 -24.58 30.42
CA ASP A 855 -17.33 -23.96 31.73
C ASP A 855 -16.04 -23.36 32.32
N GLU A 856 -14.92 -24.08 32.26
CA GLU A 856 -13.61 -23.60 32.74
C GLU A 856 -13.10 -22.40 31.94
N LEU A 857 -13.16 -22.44 30.60
CA LEU A 857 -12.69 -21.36 29.74
C LEU A 857 -13.63 -20.15 29.78
N ALA A 858 -14.95 -20.34 29.73
CA ALA A 858 -15.93 -19.27 29.90
C ALA A 858 -15.81 -18.63 31.30
N SER A 859 -15.59 -19.43 32.35
CA SER A 859 -15.27 -18.93 33.69
C SER A 859 -13.97 -18.13 33.72
N GLY A 860 -12.95 -18.54 32.96
CA GLY A 860 -11.69 -17.79 32.80
C GLY A 860 -11.89 -16.42 32.14
N TRP A 861 -12.59 -16.38 31.02
CA TRP A 861 -12.99 -15.12 30.35
C TRP A 861 -13.86 -14.24 31.26
N CYS A 862 -14.74 -14.85 32.08
CA CYS A 862 -15.55 -14.14 33.06
C CYS A 862 -14.73 -13.62 34.26
N ARG A 863 -13.67 -14.32 34.70
CA ARG A 863 -12.73 -13.83 35.73
C ARG A 863 -11.92 -12.65 35.22
N ILE A 864 -11.42 -12.70 33.99
CA ILE A 864 -10.78 -11.55 33.33
C ILE A 864 -11.75 -10.37 33.24
N LEU A 865 -13.01 -10.61 32.85
CA LEU A 865 -14.02 -9.55 32.84
C LEU A 865 -14.27 -8.95 34.24
N ILE A 866 -14.37 -9.78 35.29
CA ILE A 866 -14.59 -9.28 36.65
C ILE A 866 -13.38 -8.52 37.18
N SER A 867 -12.15 -9.03 37.00
CA SER A 867 -10.95 -8.33 37.47
C SER A 867 -10.82 -6.93 36.84
N VAL A 868 -11.00 -6.85 35.52
CA VAL A 868 -11.01 -5.60 34.74
C VAL A 868 -12.12 -4.63 35.22
N MET A 869 -13.24 -5.15 35.74
CA MET A 869 -14.38 -4.34 36.20
C MET A 869 -14.31 -3.92 37.68
N GLU A 870 -13.78 -4.75 38.59
CA GLU A 870 -13.56 -4.37 39.99
C GLU A 870 -12.43 -3.34 40.12
N LEU A 871 -11.42 -3.44 39.25
CA LEU A 871 -10.39 -2.43 39.08
C LEU A 871 -10.95 -1.04 38.71
N LEU A 872 -12.14 -0.96 38.09
CA LEU A 872 -12.89 0.29 37.87
C LEU A 872 -13.82 0.72 39.01
N GLU A 873 -13.97 -0.08 40.07
CA GLU A 873 -14.76 0.29 41.24
C GLU A 873 -13.87 0.80 42.38
N SER A 874 -12.62 0.32 42.48
CA SER A 874 -11.65 0.73 43.51
C SER A 874 -11.10 2.16 43.36
N GLU A 875 -11.22 2.79 42.19
CA GLU A 875 -10.78 4.18 41.97
C GLU A 875 -11.68 5.25 42.61
N ASN A 876 -12.88 4.91 43.11
CA ASN A 876 -13.83 5.90 43.65
C ASN A 876 -13.50 6.40 45.07
N ASP A 877 -12.55 5.79 45.78
CA ASP A 877 -12.17 6.22 47.14
C ASP A 877 -11.03 7.25 47.10
N ASP A 878 -11.40 8.54 47.09
CA ASP A 878 -10.48 9.71 47.06
C ASP A 878 -9.36 9.67 48.14
N GLU A 879 -9.58 9.03 49.29
CA GLU A 879 -8.55 8.86 50.34
C GLU A 879 -7.41 7.91 49.94
N VAL A 880 -7.67 6.91 49.10
CA VAL A 880 -6.68 5.93 48.64
C VAL A 880 -5.80 6.52 47.53
N LEU A 881 -6.38 7.38 46.68
CA LEU A 881 -5.70 8.02 45.54
C LEU A 881 -4.49 8.89 45.93
N GLN A 882 -4.42 9.39 47.17
CA GLN A 882 -3.28 10.18 47.68
C GLN A 882 -2.18 9.32 48.35
N THR A 883 -2.44 8.05 48.64
CA THR A 883 -1.49 7.17 49.35
C THR A 883 -0.89 6.07 48.48
N LEU A 884 -1.50 5.75 47.33
CA LEU A 884 -0.90 4.88 46.31
C LEU A 884 0.00 5.66 45.34
N ASP A 885 1.30 5.50 45.51
CA ASP A 885 2.37 5.89 44.58
C ASP A 885 1.98 5.55 43.12
N GLU A 886 2.11 6.50 42.19
CA GLU A 886 1.64 6.39 40.80
C GLU A 886 2.26 5.19 40.06
N LYS A 887 3.40 4.69 40.54
CA LYS A 887 4.11 3.50 40.03
C LYS A 887 3.51 2.16 40.49
N ARG A 888 2.46 2.17 41.32
CA ARG A 888 1.77 0.98 41.86
C ARG A 888 0.31 0.82 41.40
N ARG A 889 -0.21 1.74 40.57
CA ARG A 889 -1.55 1.60 40.00
C ARG A 889 -1.58 0.49 38.94
N ASP A 890 -2.71 -0.20 38.82
CA ASP A 890 -2.83 -1.37 37.95
C ASP A 890 -2.88 -0.98 36.44
N PRO A 891 -2.13 -1.67 35.56
CA PRO A 891 -2.12 -1.41 34.11
C PRO A 891 -3.47 -1.40 33.41
N VAL A 892 -4.39 -2.27 33.85
CA VAL A 892 -5.70 -2.44 33.25
C VAL A 892 -6.51 -1.18 33.49
N VAL A 893 -6.53 -0.65 34.71
CA VAL A 893 -7.25 0.57 35.11
C VAL A 893 -6.98 1.71 34.12
N ARG A 894 -5.70 2.02 33.85
CA ARG A 894 -5.30 3.10 32.95
C ARG A 894 -5.69 2.87 31.49
N PHE A 895 -5.68 1.62 31.02
CA PHE A 895 -6.17 1.26 29.68
C PHE A 895 -7.66 1.57 29.54
N LEU A 896 -8.45 1.29 30.57
CA LEU A 896 -9.88 1.62 30.61
C LEU A 896 -10.10 3.13 30.78
N GLU A 897 -9.27 3.81 31.59
CA GLU A 897 -9.36 5.26 31.82
C GLU A 897 -9.38 6.06 30.51
N GLY A 898 -8.54 5.68 29.56
CA GLY A 898 -8.36 6.37 28.29
C GLY A 898 -9.38 6.04 27.18
N MET A 899 -10.34 5.13 27.40
CA MET A 899 -11.30 4.71 26.35
C MET A 899 -12.31 5.79 25.95
N LEU A 900 -12.58 6.78 26.80
CA LEU A 900 -13.71 7.70 26.62
C LEU A 900 -13.36 9.12 27.09
N PRO A 901 -12.99 10.03 26.18
CA PRO A 901 -12.81 11.44 26.52
C PRO A 901 -14.16 12.08 26.80
N SER A 902 -14.38 12.47 28.05
CA SER A 902 -15.50 13.31 28.45
C SER A 902 -15.05 14.30 29.50
N ASP A 903 -15.42 15.57 29.31
CA ASP A 903 -15.17 16.67 30.26
C ASP A 903 -15.91 16.47 31.62
N GLN A 904 -16.71 15.40 31.73
CA GLN A 904 -17.35 14.94 32.95
C GLN A 904 -16.87 13.53 33.30
N PRO A 905 -15.99 13.35 34.31
CA PRO A 905 -15.42 12.04 34.67
C PRO A 905 -16.46 10.92 34.88
N GLY A 906 -17.61 11.26 35.48
CA GLY A 906 -18.72 10.32 35.68
C GLY A 906 -19.36 9.79 34.39
N MET A 907 -19.31 10.53 33.27
CA MET A 907 -19.78 10.03 31.98
C MET A 907 -18.77 9.05 31.37
N ALA A 908 -17.47 9.35 31.49
CA ALA A 908 -16.41 8.45 31.04
C ALA A 908 -16.49 7.11 31.78
N LEU A 909 -16.61 7.11 33.12
CA LEU A 909 -16.74 5.88 33.92
C LEU A 909 -18.04 5.10 33.62
N TYR A 910 -19.17 5.79 33.47
CA TYR A 910 -20.45 5.19 33.09
C TYR A 910 -20.36 4.46 31.74
N LEU A 911 -19.75 5.07 30.73
CA LEU A 911 -19.62 4.48 29.40
C LEU A 911 -18.55 3.37 29.35
N LYS A 912 -17.44 3.49 30.10
CA LYS A 912 -16.41 2.43 30.22
C LYS A 912 -17.06 1.10 30.64
N LYS A 913 -17.83 1.13 31.73
CA LYS A 913 -18.54 -0.06 32.25
C LYS A 913 -19.48 -0.72 31.24
N LEU A 914 -19.98 -0.01 30.22
CA LEU A 914 -20.80 -0.56 29.13
C LEU A 914 -20.01 -1.12 27.95
N VAL A 915 -18.84 -0.56 27.65
CA VAL A 915 -18.01 -0.97 26.52
C VAL A 915 -17.23 -2.25 26.84
N ILE A 916 -16.59 -2.27 28.02
CA ILE A 916 -15.60 -3.30 28.41
C ILE A 916 -16.14 -4.73 28.33
N PRO A 917 -17.36 -5.04 28.82
CA PRO A 917 -17.90 -6.40 28.70
C PRO A 917 -18.06 -6.84 27.24
N ASN A 918 -18.37 -5.92 26.33
CA ASN A 918 -18.47 -6.24 24.91
C ASN A 918 -17.09 -6.53 24.29
N VAL A 919 -16.06 -5.74 24.64
CA VAL A 919 -14.69 -5.96 24.15
C VAL A 919 -14.15 -7.33 24.60
N ILE A 920 -14.29 -7.67 25.88
CA ILE A 920 -13.78 -8.96 26.41
C ILE A 920 -14.57 -10.15 25.84
N ILE A 921 -15.88 -10.01 25.66
CA ILE A 921 -16.69 -11.04 24.99
C ILE A 921 -16.31 -11.18 23.50
N SER A 922 -15.94 -10.10 22.80
CA SER A 922 -15.45 -10.18 21.42
C SER A 922 -14.06 -10.84 21.30
N LEU A 923 -13.13 -10.57 22.21
CA LEU A 923 -11.84 -11.28 22.26
C LEU A 923 -12.03 -12.78 22.57
N ALA A 924 -12.99 -13.11 23.43
CA ALA A 924 -13.39 -14.49 23.67
C ALA A 924 -14.02 -15.12 22.42
N LEU A 925 -14.88 -14.40 21.70
CA LEU A 925 -15.53 -14.84 20.46
C LEU A 925 -14.52 -15.23 19.37
N GLU A 926 -13.48 -14.42 19.14
CA GLU A 926 -12.36 -14.76 18.22
C GLU A 926 -11.76 -16.14 18.51
N SER A 927 -11.65 -16.47 19.81
CA SER A 927 -10.94 -17.65 20.29
C SER A 927 -11.83 -18.90 20.42
N ILE A 928 -13.00 -18.76 21.06
CA ILE A 928 -13.92 -19.87 21.41
C ILE A 928 -15.15 -19.96 20.49
N GLY A 929 -15.42 -18.92 19.71
CA GLY A 929 -16.67 -18.76 18.96
C GLY A 929 -16.79 -19.72 17.78
N THR A 930 -17.72 -20.66 17.86
CA THR A 930 -18.12 -21.51 16.73
C THR A 930 -19.54 -22.03 16.88
N ALA A 931 -20.27 -22.12 15.76
CA ALA A 931 -21.58 -22.77 15.72
C ALA A 931 -21.52 -24.27 16.13
N LYS A 932 -20.33 -24.90 16.08
CA LYS A 932 -20.14 -26.30 16.51
C LYS A 932 -20.34 -26.52 18.01
N LEU A 933 -20.15 -25.48 18.83
CA LEU A 933 -20.33 -25.55 20.29
C LEU A 933 -21.75 -25.17 20.74
N GLN A 934 -22.67 -24.81 19.83
CA GLN A 934 -23.99 -24.26 20.16
C GLN A 934 -24.73 -25.04 21.26
N SER A 935 -24.81 -26.38 21.17
CA SER A 935 -25.52 -27.20 22.17
C SER A 935 -24.86 -27.19 23.55
N ILE A 936 -23.54 -27.00 23.63
CA ILE A 936 -22.79 -26.85 24.88
C ILE A 936 -23.03 -25.46 25.46
N VAL A 937 -22.94 -24.40 24.63
CA VAL A 937 -23.25 -23.01 25.05
C VAL A 937 -24.70 -22.90 25.54
N GLU A 938 -25.66 -23.50 24.85
CA GLU A 938 -27.07 -23.50 25.27
C GLU A 938 -27.29 -24.28 26.58
N LYS A 939 -26.59 -25.40 26.79
CA LYS A 939 -26.65 -26.17 28.04
C LYS A 939 -26.02 -25.38 29.20
N HIS A 940 -24.85 -24.77 28.97
CA HIS A 940 -24.16 -23.92 29.92
C HIS A 940 -25.00 -22.71 30.30
N ASN A 941 -25.66 -22.04 29.35
CA ASN A 941 -26.53 -20.89 29.62
C ASN A 941 -27.78 -21.22 30.47
N GLN A 942 -28.24 -22.47 30.40
CA GLN A 942 -29.36 -23.01 31.19
C GLN A 942 -28.93 -23.52 32.57
N ALA A 943 -27.71 -24.05 32.69
CA ALA A 943 -27.16 -24.55 33.96
C ALA A 943 -26.49 -23.45 34.80
N SER A 944 -25.96 -22.41 34.16
CA SER A 944 -25.23 -21.29 34.76
C SER A 944 -26.09 -20.57 35.80
N LYS A 945 -25.57 -20.49 37.03
CA LYS A 945 -26.18 -19.71 38.12
C LYS A 945 -25.58 -18.31 38.24
N SER A 946 -24.43 -18.05 37.62
CA SER A 946 -23.82 -16.72 37.59
C SER A 946 -24.45 -15.83 36.51
N THR A 947 -24.70 -14.58 36.87
CA THR A 947 -25.13 -13.53 35.94
C THR A 947 -24.11 -13.27 34.84
N VAL A 948 -22.80 -13.31 35.12
CA VAL A 948 -21.77 -13.02 34.11
C VAL A 948 -21.68 -14.10 33.04
N GLN A 949 -21.72 -15.38 33.44
CA GLN A 949 -21.75 -16.51 32.48
C GLN A 949 -22.98 -16.43 31.56
N ARG A 950 -24.16 -16.11 32.13
CA ARG A 950 -25.39 -15.99 31.33
C ARG A 950 -25.38 -14.80 30.37
N VAL A 951 -24.73 -13.68 30.73
CA VAL A 951 -24.49 -12.55 29.81
C VAL A 951 -23.52 -12.95 28.70
N PHE A 952 -22.38 -13.55 29.06
CA PHE A 952 -21.34 -14.04 28.16
C PHE A 952 -21.91 -14.96 27.07
N ASP A 953 -22.54 -16.07 27.47
CA ASP A 953 -23.14 -17.05 26.55
C ASP A 953 -24.17 -16.43 25.60
N CYS A 954 -25.05 -15.58 26.14
CA CYS A 954 -26.09 -14.93 25.35
C CYS A 954 -25.50 -13.96 24.31
N PHE A 955 -24.38 -13.31 24.62
CA PHE A 955 -23.71 -12.40 23.68
C PHE A 955 -22.92 -13.19 22.63
N ILE A 956 -22.23 -14.27 23.00
CA ILE A 956 -21.59 -15.21 22.07
C ILE A 956 -22.64 -15.80 21.09
N MET A 957 -23.76 -16.31 21.60
CA MET A 957 -24.87 -16.81 20.75
C MET A 957 -25.49 -15.71 19.87
N ALA A 958 -25.57 -14.48 20.37
CA ALA A 958 -26.07 -13.35 19.59
C ALA A 958 -25.13 -13.04 18.42
N ASP A 959 -23.82 -12.93 18.65
CA ASP A 959 -22.84 -12.58 17.62
C ASP A 959 -22.65 -13.68 16.58
N LEU A 960 -22.62 -14.95 17.02
CA LEU A 960 -22.67 -16.13 16.12
C LEU A 960 -24.01 -16.29 15.38
N ARG A 961 -25.02 -15.46 15.69
CA ARG A 961 -26.40 -15.52 15.16
C ARG A 961 -27.01 -16.93 15.29
N SER A 962 -26.74 -17.60 16.42
CA SER A 962 -27.25 -18.94 16.70
C SER A 962 -28.80 -18.97 16.68
N PRO A 963 -29.43 -20.12 16.32
CA PRO A 963 -30.87 -20.30 16.43
C PRO A 963 -31.47 -19.75 17.74
N ASP A 964 -32.55 -19.00 17.61
CA ASP A 964 -33.28 -18.34 18.71
C ASP A 964 -32.46 -17.44 19.66
N TRP A 965 -31.29 -16.93 19.24
CA TRP A 965 -30.48 -15.97 20.00
C TRP A 965 -31.30 -14.76 20.53
N THR A 966 -32.23 -14.25 19.71
CA THR A 966 -33.15 -13.16 20.09
C THR A 966 -34.05 -13.50 21.28
N GLN A 967 -34.45 -14.77 21.42
CA GLN A 967 -35.24 -15.27 22.54
C GLN A 967 -34.36 -15.53 23.77
N ARG A 968 -33.10 -15.96 23.60
CA ARG A 968 -32.13 -16.09 24.71
C ARG A 968 -31.84 -14.71 25.34
N ILE A 969 -31.57 -13.68 24.54
CA ILE A 969 -31.41 -12.29 25.03
C ILE A 969 -32.70 -11.78 25.71
N ALA A 970 -33.89 -12.08 25.17
CA ALA A 970 -35.15 -11.72 25.82
C ALA A 970 -35.36 -12.43 27.17
N SER A 971 -34.93 -13.69 27.31
CA SER A 971 -34.95 -14.42 28.58
C SER A 971 -34.00 -13.81 29.59
N LEU A 972 -32.74 -13.56 29.19
CA LEU A 972 -31.72 -12.90 30.01
C LEU A 972 -32.25 -11.57 30.57
N LEU A 973 -32.87 -10.75 29.73
CA LEU A 973 -33.45 -9.47 30.11
C LEU A 973 -34.64 -9.61 31.07
N ASN A 974 -35.48 -10.64 30.93
CA ASN A 974 -36.60 -10.89 31.83
C ASN A 974 -36.13 -11.42 33.18
N ASP A 975 -35.12 -12.30 33.22
CA ASP A 975 -34.57 -12.85 34.45
C ASP A 975 -33.86 -11.75 35.26
N PHE A 976 -33.06 -10.93 34.57
CA PHE A 976 -32.25 -9.87 35.17
C PHE A 976 -32.87 -8.46 35.08
N HIS A 977 -34.19 -8.34 34.90
CA HIS A 977 -34.91 -7.05 34.78
C HIS A 977 -34.73 -6.07 35.96
N LYS A 978 -34.20 -6.54 37.10
CA LYS A 978 -33.85 -5.74 38.28
C LYS A 978 -32.37 -5.34 38.31
N ASN A 979 -31.49 -6.07 37.64
CA ASN A 979 -30.09 -5.70 37.49
C ASN A 979 -29.99 -4.68 36.35
N ARG A 980 -29.97 -3.40 36.72
CA ARG A 980 -29.89 -2.27 35.79
C ARG A 980 -28.67 -2.36 34.88
N PHE A 981 -27.53 -2.84 35.38
CA PHE A 981 -26.31 -2.96 34.60
C PHE A 981 -26.48 -3.95 33.44
N VAL A 982 -27.04 -5.14 33.71
CA VAL A 982 -27.38 -6.12 32.68
C VAL A 982 -28.39 -5.57 31.67
N CYS A 983 -29.39 -4.80 32.12
CA CYS A 983 -30.37 -4.16 31.22
C CYS A 983 -29.73 -3.15 30.26
N GLU A 984 -28.77 -2.34 30.73
CA GLU A 984 -28.05 -1.36 29.90
C GLU A 984 -27.04 -2.04 28.97
N LEU A 985 -26.36 -3.11 29.40
CA LEU A 985 -25.52 -3.95 28.54
C LEU A 985 -26.32 -4.62 27.41
N VAL A 986 -27.47 -5.23 27.73
CA VAL A 986 -28.35 -5.84 26.72
C VAL A 986 -28.87 -4.78 25.73
N PHE A 987 -29.23 -3.59 26.21
CA PHE A 987 -29.62 -2.49 25.32
C PHE A 987 -28.47 -2.08 24.39
N SER A 988 -27.24 -1.92 24.92
CA SER A 988 -26.05 -1.57 24.15
C SER A 988 -25.73 -2.61 23.07
N LYS A 989 -25.72 -3.90 23.43
CA LYS A 989 -25.43 -5.00 22.50
C LYS A 989 -26.48 -5.13 21.40
N LEU A 990 -27.77 -5.03 21.73
CA LEU A 990 -28.84 -5.04 20.72
C LEU A 990 -28.82 -3.78 19.84
N PHE A 991 -28.46 -2.62 20.39
CA PHE A 991 -28.27 -1.40 19.61
C PHE A 991 -27.16 -1.57 18.57
N GLN A 992 -25.97 -2.04 18.99
CA GLN A 992 -24.86 -2.42 18.11
C GLN A 992 -25.33 -3.36 16.99
N ILE A 993 -26.00 -4.47 17.35
CA ILE A 993 -26.51 -5.45 16.38
C ILE A 993 -27.53 -4.82 15.40
N SER A 994 -28.42 -3.95 15.88
CA SER A 994 -29.46 -3.31 15.05
C SER A 994 -28.91 -2.29 14.05
N MET A 995 -27.76 -1.67 14.35
CA MET A 995 -27.13 -0.66 13.50
C MET A 995 -26.13 -1.26 12.51
N LEU A 996 -25.49 -2.38 12.86
CA LEU A 996 -24.42 -3.01 12.07
C LEU A 996 -24.86 -4.26 11.28
N GLY A 997 -25.94 -4.94 11.70
CA GLY A 997 -26.30 -6.26 11.17
C GLY A 997 -27.14 -6.28 9.89
N ARG A 998 -26.94 -7.30 9.04
CA ARG A 998 -27.95 -7.77 8.07
C ARG A 998 -28.97 -8.67 8.82
N LEU A 999 -29.98 -8.07 9.46
CA LEU A 999 -31.10 -8.82 10.09
C LEU A 999 -32.21 -9.15 9.07
N SER A 1000 -32.88 -10.29 9.22
CA SER A 1000 -34.16 -10.53 8.52
C SER A 1000 -35.27 -9.65 9.11
N GLY A 1001 -36.33 -9.34 8.34
CA GLY A 1001 -37.43 -8.48 8.83
C GLY A 1001 -38.19 -9.02 10.05
N HIS A 1002 -38.12 -10.33 10.30
CA HIS A 1002 -38.65 -10.99 11.49
C HIS A 1002 -37.72 -10.80 12.71
N GLU A 1003 -36.41 -10.97 12.53
CA GLU A 1003 -35.42 -10.68 13.57
C GLU A 1003 -35.36 -9.19 13.90
N GLU A 1004 -35.42 -8.30 12.92
CA GLU A 1004 -35.42 -6.85 13.10
C GLU A 1004 -36.58 -6.42 14.02
N HIS A 1005 -37.77 -6.99 13.82
CA HIS A 1005 -38.93 -6.77 14.69
C HIS A 1005 -38.71 -7.34 16.10
N LYS A 1006 -38.16 -8.56 16.23
CA LYS A 1006 -37.80 -9.14 17.55
C LYS A 1006 -36.78 -8.25 18.28
N VAL A 1007 -35.67 -7.88 17.63
CA VAL A 1007 -34.59 -7.05 18.18
C VAL A 1007 -35.11 -5.69 18.64
N LYS A 1008 -35.85 -4.97 17.79
CA LYS A 1008 -36.49 -3.70 18.17
C LYS A 1008 -37.46 -3.87 19.34
N GLY A 1009 -38.21 -4.96 19.37
CA GLY A 1009 -39.12 -5.31 20.47
C GLY A 1009 -38.41 -5.52 21.82
N VAL A 1010 -37.23 -6.16 21.82
CA VAL A 1010 -36.42 -6.41 23.03
C VAL A 1010 -35.57 -5.19 23.43
N MET A 1011 -35.06 -4.40 22.48
CA MET A 1011 -34.44 -3.09 22.77
C MET A 1011 -35.42 -2.16 23.49
N ALA A 1012 -36.66 -2.11 23.01
CA ALA A 1012 -37.71 -1.30 23.61
C ALA A 1012 -38.15 -1.83 24.99
N GLU A 1013 -38.05 -3.15 25.21
CA GLU A 1013 -38.22 -3.78 26.53
C GLU A 1013 -37.11 -3.32 27.49
N ALA A 1014 -35.84 -3.45 27.07
CA ALA A 1014 -34.67 -3.10 27.88
C ALA A 1014 -34.70 -1.63 28.28
N LEU A 1015 -34.98 -0.73 27.33
CA LEU A 1015 -35.11 0.70 27.57
C LEU A 1015 -36.14 1.04 28.66
N THR A 1016 -37.25 0.28 28.77
CA THR A 1016 -38.23 0.51 29.85
C THR A 1016 -37.74 0.10 31.24
N TYR A 1017 -36.87 -0.93 31.33
CA TYR A 1017 -36.22 -1.30 32.60
C TYR A 1017 -35.10 -0.31 32.97
N VAL A 1018 -34.32 0.15 31.99
CA VAL A 1018 -33.29 1.21 32.16
C VAL A 1018 -33.88 2.52 32.71
N ILE A 1019 -35.05 2.91 32.20
CA ILE A 1019 -35.79 4.10 32.67
C ILE A 1019 -36.55 3.84 34.00
N GLY A 1020 -36.67 2.59 34.43
CA GLY A 1020 -37.36 2.20 35.67
C GLY A 1020 -38.90 2.27 35.61
N GLU A 1021 -39.48 2.41 34.42
CA GLU A 1021 -40.92 2.65 34.23
C GLU A 1021 -41.71 1.34 34.11
N THR A 1022 -41.98 0.72 35.26
CA THR A 1022 -42.65 -0.58 35.36
C THR A 1022 -44.18 -0.53 35.26
N ARG A 1023 -44.80 0.66 35.29
CA ARG A 1023 -46.27 0.77 35.31
C ARG A 1023 -46.85 0.54 33.91
N GLY A 1024 -47.58 -0.57 33.73
CA GLY A 1024 -48.02 -1.08 32.41
C GLY A 1024 -48.53 -0.04 31.41
N ARG A 1025 -49.35 0.93 31.82
CA ARG A 1025 -49.88 1.98 30.92
C ARG A 1025 -48.80 2.94 30.41
N ARG A 1026 -47.81 3.29 31.23
CA ARG A 1026 -46.63 4.08 30.81
C ARG A 1026 -45.57 3.20 30.13
N LYS A 1027 -45.32 1.98 30.60
CA LYS A 1027 -44.43 1.01 29.93
C LYS A 1027 -44.85 0.81 28.47
N ALA A 1028 -46.15 0.60 28.23
CA ALA A 1028 -46.73 0.52 26.90
C ALA A 1028 -46.61 1.85 26.12
N GLN A 1029 -46.75 3.01 26.77
CA GLN A 1029 -46.58 4.32 26.12
C GLN A 1029 -45.11 4.60 25.73
N VAL A 1030 -44.12 4.20 26.54
CA VAL A 1030 -42.69 4.33 26.23
C VAL A 1030 -42.29 3.35 25.12
N LYS A 1031 -42.65 2.07 25.27
CA LYS A 1031 -42.40 1.02 24.27
C LYS A 1031 -43.08 1.37 22.94
N GLY A 1032 -44.33 1.82 22.98
CA GLY A 1032 -45.09 2.30 21.83
C GLY A 1032 -44.47 3.55 21.19
N ASN A 1033 -44.13 4.59 21.97
CA ASN A 1033 -43.48 5.79 21.42
C ASN A 1033 -42.14 5.46 20.74
N PHE A 1034 -41.35 4.54 21.30
CA PHE A 1034 -40.08 4.09 20.70
C PHE A 1034 -40.31 3.33 19.38
N LEU A 1035 -41.19 2.33 19.38
CA LEU A 1035 -41.51 1.53 18.19
C LEU A 1035 -42.21 2.37 17.09
N THR A 1036 -43.20 3.19 17.43
CA THR A 1036 -43.88 4.08 16.49
C THR A 1036 -42.96 5.16 15.93
N ARG A 1037 -41.90 5.57 16.65
CA ARG A 1037 -40.83 6.44 16.10
C ARG A 1037 -39.95 5.70 15.09
N LEU A 1038 -39.70 4.41 15.28
CA LEU A 1038 -39.02 3.54 14.32
C LEU A 1038 -39.90 3.18 13.10
N GLU A 1039 -41.22 3.14 13.24
CA GLU A 1039 -42.14 2.72 12.18
C GLU A 1039 -42.70 3.86 11.33
N LYS A 1040 -43.06 5.02 11.91
CA LYS A 1040 -43.77 6.10 11.17
C LYS A 1040 -43.01 6.66 9.96
N LYS A 1041 -41.68 6.45 9.88
CA LYS A 1041 -40.84 6.87 8.75
C LYS A 1041 -40.68 5.82 7.64
N ARG A 1042 -41.21 4.61 7.80
CA ARG A 1042 -41.23 3.59 6.73
C ARG A 1042 -42.29 3.90 5.65
N LEU A 1043 -43.34 4.63 6.00
CA LEU A 1043 -44.44 5.01 5.10
C LEU A 1043 -44.16 6.28 4.27
N SER A 1044 -43.09 7.04 4.58
CA SER A 1044 -42.66 8.20 3.80
C SER A 1044 -41.63 7.87 2.69
N HIS A 1045 -41.36 6.58 2.48
CA HIS A 1045 -40.46 6.05 1.44
C HIS A 1045 -41.09 4.82 0.76
N ARG A 1046 -42.31 5.01 0.25
CA ARG A 1046 -43.00 4.09 -0.66
C ARG A 1046 -43.43 4.86 -1.90
#